data_AF-A0A835L468-F1
#
_entry.id   AF-A0A835L468-F1
#
_cell.length_a   1.000
_cell.length_b   1.000
_cell.length_c   1.000
_cell.angle_alpha   90.00
_cell.angle_beta   90.00
_cell.angle_gamma   90.00
#
_symmetry.space_group_name_H-M   'P 1'
#
loop_
_entity.id
_entity.type
_entity.pdbx_description
1 polymer ?
#
loop_
_entity_poly.entity_id
_entity_poly.type
_entity_poly.pdbx_seq_one_letter_code
_entity_poly.pdbx_strand_id
1 'polypeptide(L)'
;MAAVAIQGANVRQQRRFPDDFLFGAATAAYQIEGALPNNFVNNVLLFPGKGENIWDHMIHTNPTVIRDVTNGDVAADSYHNYKRDVEMMRELGLDAYRFSLSWPRILPTGMANEVNPAGITFYNNYINEMLKYNITPMVTLYHWDLPQKLQDLGGFANPLFSDWFEDYARVVFENFGDRVKMFITFNEPREICYQGYGGDLNAPILNSTAVGTYLCAKHLLIGHAKAYHLYNKEFKPTQGGQCGITISVNWFGPATDSAEDQMAAEIKRQAEWGIYAHPIFSSEGGFPKEFSERVAEKSAKQGYRRSRLPEFTEEEKDFVRGSSDFFGVNHYTARLISATLYKEAVPVPSLLDDMDVGHYAPDDWATSASSWLVLAPNSIFNALKHLKERYNNPNFYVTENGWSTYYEAGLIDEDRITYYRASMESLLNCLDDGINLKGYMAWSLMDNFEWMQGYVERFGLYEVDISDPARTRTPRKSAFVILVGSDGWTDTRKRRFPQNFLFGAATSAYQVEGAWNEDAKGESIWDRFAHEHPEKIADGRNGDVASDSYHLWKRDVEMLRELGVDFYRFSISWPRVMPTGFPSKINEAGFKYYDDLIDELLKYDIQPMVTLYHFDLPQDLDDLGGWTNPLSVSWFEDYARIVFKRYAEKVKFWITINQPNTICMEGYGSDLMAPGLNARDVGAYECVKNVLLAHAKAYRLYEKEFKKEHEGNVGFAVAVNWFESLDHNNTVNKEAAERARAFEFGIYLHPIWSKEGDFPPIVRTIVDKKSQEQGFKTSRLPKLSNEEIKLLKGSADFLGMNHYTTFLVQHSKEKFEGPSVEDDRNTIYSQGPEWISGKSSWLKSAPYGLYKALIHLNLNYDYLPIIITEHGWSTNKGLGDQSRVDNMRGYLGALLLAMEDGTQVKGYTVWSLMDNVEWTAGTSERFGLYEVDFESETKERTARLSALVYKHIIETRDVEDGWSPSSLKIEITKKSYEKNYNYKASYINKLIFTEIQHYFCLPIHFESYTY
;
A
#
# COMPACT_ATOMS: atom_id res chain seq x y z
N MET A 1 16.76 9.46 53.56
CA MET A 1 15.73 8.41 53.65
C MET A 1 14.75 8.61 52.50
N ALA A 2 14.47 7.53 51.77
CA ALA A 2 13.39 7.29 50.78
C ALA A 2 13.19 8.38 49.70
N ALA A 3 13.67 8.27 48.46
CA ALA A 3 13.39 7.23 47.44
C ALA A 3 11.89 7.03 47.18
N VAL A 4 11.32 7.86 46.31
CA VAL A 4 10.14 7.52 45.51
C VAL A 4 10.65 7.37 44.08
N ALA A 5 10.74 6.11 43.64
CA ALA A 5 11.06 5.76 42.27
C ALA A 5 9.87 6.18 41.39
N ILE A 6 10.09 7.18 40.54
CA ILE A 6 9.25 7.43 39.38
C ILE A 6 9.60 6.30 38.41
N GLN A 7 8.79 5.24 38.42
CA GLN A 7 8.82 4.24 37.35
C GLN A 7 8.58 4.99 36.04
N GLY A 8 9.54 4.83 35.12
CA GLY A 8 9.52 5.47 33.82
C GLY A 8 8.22 5.19 33.09
N ALA A 9 7.67 6.24 32.49
CA ALA A 9 6.80 6.05 31.34
C ALA A 9 7.62 5.27 30.31
N ASN A 10 7.35 3.97 30.21
CA ASN A 10 7.85 3.16 29.11
C ASN A 10 7.44 3.88 27.82
N VAL A 11 8.43 4.33 27.07
CA VAL A 11 8.32 4.49 25.62
C VAL A 11 7.57 3.27 25.13
N ARG A 12 6.35 3.41 24.59
CA ARG A 12 5.70 2.29 23.90
C ARG A 12 6.65 1.93 22.76
N GLN A 13 7.47 0.89 22.97
CA GLN A 13 8.17 0.20 21.90
C GLN A 13 7.16 -0.03 20.78
N GLN A 14 7.59 0.16 19.53
CA GLN A 14 6.78 -0.24 18.37
C GLN A 14 6.30 -1.69 18.59
N ARG A 15 4.99 -1.90 18.68
CA ARG A 15 4.39 -3.23 18.80
C ARG A 15 4.55 -3.92 17.46
N ARG A 16 4.97 -5.18 17.47
CA ARG A 16 5.27 -5.98 16.27
C ARG A 16 4.65 -7.35 16.41
N PHE A 17 4.19 -7.92 15.30
CA PHE A 17 3.81 -9.33 15.26
C PHE A 17 5.07 -10.22 15.36
N PRO A 18 4.96 -11.44 15.89
CA PRO A 18 6.07 -12.41 15.88
C PRO A 18 6.56 -12.71 14.47
N ASP A 19 7.86 -12.99 14.31
CA ASP A 19 8.45 -13.29 13.00
C ASP A 19 7.85 -14.54 12.33
N ASP A 20 7.24 -15.45 13.11
CA ASP A 20 6.55 -16.67 12.64
C ASP A 20 5.05 -16.49 12.43
N PHE A 21 4.54 -15.25 12.51
CA PHE A 21 3.12 -14.95 12.32
C PHE A 21 2.74 -14.95 10.83
N LEU A 22 1.75 -15.75 10.46
CA LEU A 22 1.32 -15.85 9.06
C LEU A 22 0.33 -14.75 8.68
N PHE A 23 0.68 -13.96 7.67
CA PHE A 23 -0.25 -13.05 7.01
C PHE A 23 -0.74 -13.62 5.69
N GLY A 24 -2.05 -13.62 5.50
CA GLY A 24 -2.65 -14.16 4.31
C GLY A 24 -3.96 -13.49 3.93
N ALA A 25 -4.55 -14.03 2.86
CA ALA A 25 -5.90 -13.74 2.44
C ALA A 25 -6.64 -15.06 2.22
N ALA A 26 -7.96 -14.99 2.08
CA ALA A 26 -8.76 -16.19 1.90
C ALA A 26 -9.91 -16.03 0.91
N THR A 27 -10.38 -17.16 0.39
CA THR A 27 -11.54 -17.30 -0.52
C THR A 27 -12.27 -18.64 -0.30
N ALA A 28 -13.47 -18.79 -0.89
CA ALA A 28 -14.17 -20.08 -1.02
C ALA A 28 -14.39 -20.50 -2.47
N ALA A 29 -14.38 -21.80 -2.70
CA ALA A 29 -14.52 -22.42 -4.01
C ALA A 29 -15.77 -21.94 -4.76
N TYR A 30 -16.95 -21.99 -4.11
CA TYR A 30 -18.20 -21.57 -4.75
C TYR A 30 -18.19 -20.08 -5.14
N GLN A 31 -17.57 -19.25 -4.31
CA GLN A 31 -17.58 -17.80 -4.49
C GLN A 31 -16.68 -17.35 -5.63
N ILE A 32 -15.58 -18.07 -5.95
CA ILE A 32 -14.55 -17.61 -6.89
C ILE A 32 -14.27 -18.53 -8.08
N GLU A 33 -14.52 -19.84 -8.00
CA GLU A 33 -14.04 -20.77 -9.03
C GLU A 33 -14.85 -20.73 -10.33
N GLY A 34 -16.18 -20.80 -10.23
CA GLY A 34 -17.07 -20.97 -11.38
C GLY A 34 -16.94 -22.33 -12.09
N ALA A 35 -17.08 -22.31 -13.43
CA ALA A 35 -16.97 -23.44 -14.34
C ALA A 35 -17.97 -24.59 -14.07
N LEU A 36 -19.26 -24.27 -13.96
CA LEU A 36 -20.34 -25.28 -13.93
C LEU A 36 -20.72 -25.74 -15.37
N PRO A 37 -20.98 -27.04 -15.63
CA PRO A 37 -21.06 -27.60 -16.99
C PRO A 37 -22.19 -27.12 -17.92
N ASN A 38 -23.17 -26.35 -17.45
CA ASN A 38 -24.39 -26.05 -18.23
C ASN A 38 -24.27 -24.90 -19.25
N ASN A 39 -23.08 -24.31 -19.42
CA ASN A 39 -22.84 -23.33 -20.48
C ASN A 39 -22.54 -24.03 -21.82
N PHE A 40 -23.60 -24.35 -22.57
CA PHE A 40 -23.46 -24.67 -23.99
C PHE A 40 -23.00 -23.43 -24.76
N VAL A 41 -21.75 -23.43 -25.20
CA VAL A 41 -21.28 -22.53 -26.28
C VAL A 41 -20.99 -23.40 -27.50
N ASN A 42 -21.71 -23.18 -28.60
CA ASN A 42 -21.51 -23.86 -29.89
C ASN A 42 -21.61 -25.41 -29.87
N ASN A 43 -22.52 -26.00 -29.10
CA ASN A 43 -22.76 -27.46 -29.06
C ASN A 43 -21.52 -28.32 -28.70
N VAL A 44 -20.54 -27.76 -27.99
CA VAL A 44 -19.41 -28.48 -27.42
C VAL A 44 -19.53 -28.50 -25.90
N LEU A 45 -19.55 -29.70 -25.30
CA LEU A 45 -19.32 -29.89 -23.86
C LEU A 45 -17.89 -29.42 -23.55
N LEU A 46 -17.75 -28.24 -22.95
CA LEU A 46 -16.42 -27.68 -22.66
C LEU A 46 -15.78 -28.26 -21.38
N PHE A 47 -16.54 -28.92 -20.49
CA PHE A 47 -16.04 -29.24 -19.14
C PHE A 47 -16.40 -30.66 -18.67
N PRO A 48 -15.41 -31.55 -18.49
CA PRO A 48 -15.68 -32.87 -17.93
C PRO A 48 -15.78 -32.79 -16.40
N GLY A 49 -16.99 -32.97 -15.87
CA GLY A 49 -17.18 -33.78 -14.67
C GLY A 49 -17.32 -33.08 -13.31
N LYS A 50 -17.51 -31.76 -13.17
CA LYS A 50 -17.97 -31.21 -11.86
C LYS A 50 -19.44 -31.60 -11.63
N GLY A 51 -19.76 -32.15 -10.47
CA GLY A 51 -21.13 -32.41 -10.02
C GLY A 51 -21.87 -31.16 -9.55
N GLU A 52 -23.19 -31.24 -9.44
CA GLU A 52 -24.03 -30.19 -8.86
C GLU A 52 -23.90 -30.20 -7.31
N ASN A 53 -23.73 -29.03 -6.68
CA ASN A 53 -23.90 -28.87 -5.23
C ASN A 53 -25.24 -28.22 -4.88
N ILE A 54 -25.51 -28.17 -3.57
CA ILE A 54 -26.73 -27.56 -3.01
C ILE A 54 -26.95 -26.09 -3.39
N TRP A 55 -25.89 -25.30 -3.62
CA TRP A 55 -26.03 -23.92 -4.06
C TRP A 55 -26.39 -23.84 -5.54
N ASP A 56 -25.71 -24.63 -6.39
CA ASP A 56 -26.06 -24.75 -7.82
C ASP A 56 -27.53 -25.14 -7.97
N HIS A 57 -27.94 -26.20 -7.26
CA HIS A 57 -29.31 -26.71 -7.29
C HIS A 57 -30.32 -25.65 -6.84
N MET A 58 -30.09 -25.02 -5.71
CA MET A 58 -31.00 -24.02 -5.14
C MET A 58 -31.14 -22.79 -6.06
N ILE A 59 -30.03 -22.26 -6.58
CA ILE A 59 -30.02 -21.05 -7.41
C ILE A 59 -30.64 -21.36 -8.79
N HIS A 60 -30.35 -22.52 -9.38
CA HIS A 60 -30.91 -22.88 -10.69
C HIS A 60 -32.39 -23.22 -10.62
N THR A 61 -32.86 -23.80 -9.51
CA THR A 61 -34.29 -24.12 -9.32
C THR A 61 -35.11 -22.93 -8.85
N ASN A 62 -34.53 -22.02 -8.06
CA ASN A 62 -35.18 -20.81 -7.61
C ASN A 62 -34.21 -19.60 -7.57
N PRO A 63 -33.94 -18.95 -8.71
CA PRO A 63 -33.00 -17.83 -8.78
C PRO A 63 -33.38 -16.63 -7.88
N THR A 64 -34.67 -16.49 -7.54
CA THR A 64 -35.18 -15.34 -6.77
C THR A 64 -34.74 -15.34 -5.31
N VAL A 65 -34.12 -16.42 -4.82
CA VAL A 65 -33.50 -16.46 -3.49
C VAL A 65 -32.26 -15.58 -3.41
N ILE A 66 -31.59 -15.32 -4.54
CA ILE A 66 -30.43 -14.45 -4.61
C ILE A 66 -30.90 -13.01 -4.84
N ARG A 67 -30.39 -12.07 -4.05
CA ARG A 67 -30.83 -10.68 -4.01
C ARG A 67 -30.81 -9.98 -5.36
N ASP A 68 -29.78 -10.22 -6.16
CA ASP A 68 -29.64 -9.66 -7.52
C ASP A 68 -29.99 -10.65 -8.64
N VAL A 69 -30.51 -11.84 -8.27
CA VAL A 69 -30.91 -12.92 -9.19
C VAL A 69 -29.75 -13.45 -10.05
N THR A 70 -28.51 -13.20 -9.64
CA THR A 70 -27.31 -13.74 -10.30
C THR A 70 -26.96 -15.14 -9.77
N ASN A 71 -25.90 -15.74 -10.33
CA ASN A 71 -25.42 -17.06 -9.93
C ASN A 71 -23.88 -17.14 -9.88
N GLY A 72 -23.39 -18.23 -9.29
CA GLY A 72 -21.97 -18.57 -9.18
C GLY A 72 -21.40 -19.39 -10.33
N ASP A 73 -22.10 -19.53 -11.47
CA ASP A 73 -21.68 -20.44 -12.56
C ASP A 73 -20.31 -20.06 -13.14
N VAL A 74 -20.03 -18.75 -13.19
CA VAL A 74 -18.75 -18.18 -13.63
C VAL A 74 -17.98 -17.56 -12.46
N ALA A 75 -18.66 -16.89 -11.53
CA ALA A 75 -18.02 -16.25 -10.37
C ALA A 75 -16.87 -15.31 -10.79
N ALA A 76 -15.75 -15.32 -10.05
CA ALA A 76 -14.51 -14.66 -10.44
C ALA A 76 -13.70 -15.44 -11.49
N ASP A 77 -14.18 -16.60 -11.93
CA ASP A 77 -13.53 -17.48 -12.91
C ASP A 77 -12.10 -17.91 -12.55
N SER A 78 -11.88 -18.17 -11.26
CA SER A 78 -10.56 -18.59 -10.76
C SER A 78 -10.15 -19.96 -11.26
N TYR A 79 -11.10 -20.78 -11.72
CA TYR A 79 -10.79 -22.07 -12.36
C TYR A 79 -9.87 -21.90 -13.58
N HIS A 80 -10.06 -20.82 -14.36
CA HIS A 80 -9.20 -20.50 -15.50
C HIS A 80 -8.11 -19.48 -15.15
N ASN A 81 -8.33 -18.63 -14.15
CA ASN A 81 -7.46 -17.50 -13.82
C ASN A 81 -6.57 -17.72 -12.59
N TYR A 82 -6.48 -18.93 -12.05
CA TYR A 82 -5.72 -19.22 -10.82
C TYR A 82 -4.27 -18.69 -10.83
N LYS A 83 -3.61 -18.62 -12.00
CA LYS A 83 -2.26 -18.04 -12.11
C LYS A 83 -2.24 -16.55 -11.82
N ARG A 84 -3.23 -15.80 -12.32
CA ARG A 84 -3.41 -14.37 -11.99
C ARG A 84 -3.74 -14.22 -10.51
N ASP A 85 -4.55 -15.12 -9.97
CA ASP A 85 -4.91 -15.08 -8.55
C ASP A 85 -3.68 -15.30 -7.65
N VAL A 86 -2.81 -16.26 -7.96
CA VAL A 86 -1.52 -16.43 -7.27
C VAL A 86 -0.59 -15.24 -7.49
N GLU A 87 -0.63 -14.61 -8.66
CA GLU A 87 0.15 -13.39 -8.90
C GLU A 87 -0.31 -12.24 -7.99
N MET A 88 -1.61 -12.07 -7.74
CA MET A 88 -2.12 -11.11 -6.76
C MET A 88 -1.60 -11.41 -5.35
N MET A 89 -1.56 -12.69 -4.95
CA MET A 89 -1.00 -13.08 -3.66
C MET A 89 0.49 -12.70 -3.54
N ARG A 90 1.24 -12.82 -4.64
CA ARG A 90 2.65 -12.41 -4.71
C ARG A 90 2.81 -10.90 -4.65
N GLU A 91 1.98 -10.15 -5.40
CA GLU A 91 1.95 -8.67 -5.36
C GLU A 91 1.69 -8.16 -3.95
N LEU A 92 0.77 -8.81 -3.24
CA LEU A 92 0.45 -8.52 -1.84
C LEU A 92 1.55 -8.95 -0.86
N GLY A 93 2.40 -9.92 -1.22
CA GLY A 93 3.42 -10.46 -0.33
C GLY A 93 2.88 -11.41 0.75
N LEU A 94 1.83 -12.18 0.46
CA LEU A 94 1.22 -13.10 1.42
C LEU A 94 2.14 -14.27 1.79
N ASP A 95 2.18 -14.63 3.07
CA ASP A 95 2.85 -15.85 3.56
C ASP A 95 2.00 -17.10 3.32
N ALA A 96 0.68 -16.94 3.38
CA ALA A 96 -0.28 -18.01 3.30
C ALA A 96 -1.54 -17.61 2.53
N TYR A 97 -2.20 -18.60 1.96
CA TYR A 97 -3.48 -18.42 1.31
C TYR A 97 -4.44 -19.53 1.73
N ARG A 98 -5.57 -19.14 2.33
CA ARG A 98 -6.65 -20.08 2.66
C ARG A 98 -7.65 -20.14 1.51
N PHE A 99 -7.86 -21.34 0.98
CA PHE A 99 -8.88 -21.60 -0.03
C PHE A 99 -9.58 -22.92 0.27
N SER A 100 -10.78 -23.10 -0.27
CA SER A 100 -11.48 -24.38 -0.15
C SER A 100 -11.38 -25.22 -1.42
N LEU A 101 -11.49 -26.53 -1.23
CA LEU A 101 -11.73 -27.46 -2.31
C LEU A 101 -13.24 -27.56 -2.53
N SER A 102 -13.64 -27.77 -3.78
CA SER A 102 -15.02 -28.07 -4.11
C SER A 102 -15.25 -29.58 -4.11
N TRP A 103 -15.96 -30.08 -3.11
CA TRP A 103 -16.31 -31.50 -3.01
C TRP A 103 -16.91 -32.04 -4.31
N PRO A 104 -17.95 -31.46 -4.93
CA PRO A 104 -18.51 -31.99 -6.18
C PRO A 104 -17.56 -31.86 -7.38
N ARG A 105 -16.51 -31.04 -7.31
CA ARG A 105 -15.48 -30.99 -8.36
C ARG A 105 -14.52 -32.17 -8.24
N ILE A 106 -14.24 -32.63 -7.02
CA ILE A 106 -13.36 -33.78 -6.75
C ILE A 106 -14.13 -35.10 -6.87
N LEU A 107 -15.31 -35.20 -6.23
CA LEU A 107 -16.20 -36.35 -6.25
C LEU A 107 -17.56 -35.92 -6.83
N PRO A 108 -17.79 -36.08 -8.14
CA PRO A 108 -18.98 -35.54 -8.82
C PRO A 108 -20.30 -36.14 -8.36
N THR A 109 -20.25 -37.35 -7.80
CA THR A 109 -21.40 -38.03 -7.20
C THR A 109 -21.47 -37.85 -5.68
N GLY A 110 -20.48 -37.17 -5.10
CA GLY A 110 -20.21 -37.11 -3.66
C GLY A 110 -19.50 -38.32 -3.08
N MET A 111 -19.38 -39.42 -3.83
CA MET A 111 -18.85 -40.70 -3.36
C MET A 111 -17.46 -41.00 -3.93
N ALA A 112 -16.59 -41.62 -3.13
CA ALA A 112 -15.20 -41.88 -3.49
C ALA A 112 -14.99 -42.93 -4.61
N ASN A 113 -16.05 -43.63 -5.05
CA ASN A 113 -15.98 -44.56 -6.18
C ASN A 113 -15.83 -43.85 -7.54
N GLU A 114 -16.03 -42.53 -7.60
CA GLU A 114 -15.86 -41.73 -8.80
C GLU A 114 -15.09 -40.44 -8.47
N VAL A 115 -13.78 -40.47 -8.69
CA VAL A 115 -12.89 -39.31 -8.53
C VAL A 115 -12.71 -38.63 -9.88
N ASN A 116 -12.89 -37.31 -9.95
CA ASN A 116 -12.68 -36.51 -11.16
C ASN A 116 -11.20 -36.12 -11.33
N PRO A 117 -10.47 -36.68 -12.31
CA PRO A 117 -9.05 -36.36 -12.50
C PRO A 117 -8.81 -34.90 -12.90
N ALA A 118 -9.77 -34.26 -13.57
CA ALA A 118 -9.66 -32.85 -13.96
C ALA A 118 -9.71 -31.91 -12.75
N GLY A 119 -10.61 -32.20 -11.80
CA GLY A 119 -10.67 -31.49 -10.52
C GLY A 119 -9.39 -31.64 -9.71
N ILE A 120 -8.86 -32.86 -9.61
CA ILE A 120 -7.56 -33.14 -8.98
C ILE A 120 -6.42 -32.36 -9.67
N THR A 121 -6.41 -32.32 -11.00
CA THR A 121 -5.39 -31.60 -11.77
C THR A 121 -5.44 -30.10 -11.51
N PHE A 122 -6.64 -29.50 -11.46
CA PHE A 122 -6.81 -28.08 -11.16
C PHE A 122 -6.21 -27.71 -9.81
N TYR A 123 -6.59 -28.40 -8.72
CA TYR A 123 -6.07 -28.07 -7.40
C TYR A 123 -4.57 -28.36 -7.27
N ASN A 124 -4.06 -29.40 -7.94
CA ASN A 124 -2.62 -29.62 -8.02
C ASN A 124 -1.90 -28.45 -8.68
N ASN A 125 -2.42 -27.95 -9.80
CA ASN A 125 -1.86 -26.79 -10.48
C ASN A 125 -1.92 -25.53 -9.61
N TYR A 126 -3.02 -25.33 -8.90
CA TYR A 126 -3.19 -24.17 -8.02
C TYR A 126 -2.20 -24.21 -6.85
N ILE A 127 -2.11 -25.34 -6.15
CA ILE A 127 -1.15 -25.57 -5.06
C ILE A 127 0.29 -25.41 -5.53
N ASN A 128 0.63 -25.99 -6.69
CA ASN A 128 1.98 -25.90 -7.23
C ASN A 128 2.36 -24.46 -7.60
N GLU A 129 1.43 -23.67 -8.14
CA GLU A 129 1.69 -22.27 -8.47
C GLU A 129 1.87 -21.42 -7.20
N MET A 130 1.11 -21.66 -6.13
CA MET A 130 1.34 -21.02 -4.82
C MET A 130 2.73 -21.34 -4.25
N LEU A 131 3.08 -22.63 -4.20
CA LEU A 131 4.36 -23.08 -3.65
C LEU A 131 5.56 -22.56 -4.45
N LYS A 132 5.41 -22.37 -5.76
CA LYS A 132 6.44 -21.74 -6.60
C LYS A 132 6.84 -20.34 -6.12
N TYR A 133 5.96 -19.63 -5.42
CA TYR A 133 6.23 -18.31 -4.83
C TYR A 133 6.30 -18.33 -3.30
N ASN A 134 6.52 -19.50 -2.69
CA ASN A 134 6.59 -19.69 -1.23
C ASN A 134 5.31 -19.30 -0.46
N ILE A 135 4.15 -19.32 -1.11
CA ILE A 135 2.87 -19.09 -0.45
C ILE A 135 2.37 -20.41 0.14
N THR A 136 2.14 -20.44 1.44
CA THR A 136 1.69 -21.64 2.17
C THR A 136 0.20 -21.89 1.94
N PRO A 137 -0.20 -23.03 1.34
CA PRO A 137 -1.61 -23.34 1.16
C PRO A 137 -2.26 -23.81 2.48
N MET A 138 -3.35 -23.15 2.87
CA MET A 138 -4.23 -23.57 3.95
C MET A 138 -5.56 -24.06 3.36
N VAL A 139 -5.78 -25.37 3.33
CA VAL A 139 -6.86 -25.96 2.56
C VAL A 139 -8.07 -26.27 3.43
N THR A 140 -9.22 -25.70 3.08
CA THR A 140 -10.52 -26.06 3.64
C THR A 140 -11.18 -27.18 2.82
N LEU A 141 -11.50 -28.30 3.44
CA LEU A 141 -12.12 -29.45 2.78
C LEU A 141 -13.57 -29.16 2.39
N TYR A 142 -14.34 -28.54 3.29
CA TYR A 142 -15.75 -28.23 3.08
C TYR A 142 -16.05 -26.76 3.39
N HIS A 143 -16.53 -26.04 2.36
CA HIS A 143 -16.97 -24.65 2.45
C HIS A 143 -18.34 -24.47 1.79
N TRP A 144 -19.33 -25.14 2.39
CA TRP A 144 -20.77 -24.99 2.14
C TRP A 144 -21.30 -25.57 0.82
N ASP A 145 -20.47 -26.26 0.04
CA ASP A 145 -20.80 -26.74 -1.29
C ASP A 145 -21.02 -28.26 -1.34
N LEU A 146 -21.92 -28.77 -0.49
CA LEU A 146 -22.27 -30.19 -0.43
C LEU A 146 -22.79 -30.70 -1.79
N PRO A 147 -22.31 -31.85 -2.31
CA PRO A 147 -22.88 -32.47 -3.50
C PRO A 147 -24.38 -32.73 -3.34
N GLN A 148 -25.19 -32.31 -4.31
CA GLN A 148 -26.65 -32.38 -4.22
C GLN A 148 -27.15 -33.82 -4.00
N LYS A 149 -26.48 -34.82 -4.60
CA LYS A 149 -26.83 -36.24 -4.40
C LYS A 149 -26.73 -36.70 -2.95
N LEU A 150 -25.83 -36.13 -2.15
CA LEU A 150 -25.75 -36.42 -0.71
C LEU A 150 -26.85 -35.70 0.05
N GLN A 151 -27.23 -34.49 -0.38
CA GLN A 151 -28.35 -33.77 0.18
C GLN A 151 -29.68 -34.50 -0.05
N ASP A 152 -29.88 -35.12 -1.21
CA ASP A 152 -31.05 -35.95 -1.52
C ASP A 152 -31.18 -37.17 -0.60
N LEU A 153 -30.06 -37.64 -0.03
CA LEU A 153 -30.01 -38.68 0.99
C LEU A 153 -30.19 -38.15 2.42
N GLY A 154 -30.42 -36.85 2.59
CA GLY A 154 -30.60 -36.18 3.89
C GLY A 154 -29.40 -35.35 4.37
N GLY A 155 -28.31 -35.30 3.60
CA GLY A 155 -27.13 -34.48 3.87
C GLY A 155 -26.60 -34.64 5.31
N PHE A 156 -26.30 -33.54 5.98
CA PHE A 156 -25.79 -33.51 7.35
C PHE A 156 -26.78 -34.06 8.40
N ALA A 157 -28.07 -34.15 8.09
CA ALA A 157 -29.03 -34.79 8.99
C ALA A 157 -28.96 -36.33 8.93
N ASN A 158 -28.30 -36.89 7.91
CA ASN A 158 -28.09 -38.33 7.78
C ASN A 158 -26.87 -38.79 8.61
N PRO A 159 -27.01 -39.82 9.48
CA PRO A 159 -25.87 -40.33 10.26
C PRO A 159 -24.70 -40.87 9.42
N LEU A 160 -24.96 -41.34 8.19
CA LEU A 160 -23.94 -41.82 7.25
C LEU A 160 -23.09 -40.70 6.65
N PHE A 161 -23.49 -39.43 6.81
CA PHE A 161 -22.71 -38.28 6.34
C PHE A 161 -21.27 -38.32 6.83
N SER A 162 -21.09 -38.71 8.10
CA SER A 162 -19.77 -38.75 8.72
C SER A 162 -18.82 -39.74 8.04
N ASP A 163 -19.34 -40.85 7.48
CA ASP A 163 -18.57 -41.83 6.70
C ASP A 163 -18.24 -41.27 5.30
N TRP A 164 -19.21 -40.67 4.61
CA TRP A 164 -18.97 -40.07 3.29
C TRP A 164 -17.95 -38.95 3.32
N PHE A 165 -17.95 -38.16 4.40
CA PHE A 165 -16.95 -37.11 4.59
C PHE A 165 -15.57 -37.67 4.90
N GLU A 166 -15.46 -38.77 5.64
CA GLU A 166 -14.18 -39.47 5.87
C GLU A 166 -13.60 -40.00 4.55
N ASP A 167 -14.43 -40.60 3.69
CA ASP A 167 -14.04 -41.07 2.36
C ASP A 167 -13.56 -39.91 1.46
N TYR A 168 -14.25 -38.77 1.48
CA TYR A 168 -13.82 -37.57 0.77
C TYR A 168 -12.49 -37.01 1.30
N ALA A 169 -12.36 -36.90 2.62
CA ALA A 169 -11.13 -36.43 3.27
C ALA A 169 -9.94 -37.32 2.91
N ARG A 170 -10.13 -38.64 2.84
CA ARG A 170 -9.09 -39.59 2.39
C ARG A 170 -8.59 -39.26 1.00
N VAL A 171 -9.49 -39.07 0.03
CA VAL A 171 -9.11 -38.70 -1.35
C VAL A 171 -8.33 -37.39 -1.37
N VAL A 172 -8.74 -36.40 -0.57
CA VAL A 172 -8.02 -35.11 -0.45
C VAL A 172 -6.61 -35.30 0.13
N PHE A 173 -6.46 -36.03 1.23
CA PHE A 173 -5.16 -36.23 1.87
C PHE A 173 -4.19 -37.03 1.00
N GLU A 174 -4.67 -38.03 0.27
CA GLU A 174 -3.87 -38.83 -0.67
C GLU A 174 -3.33 -37.99 -1.83
N ASN A 175 -4.12 -37.04 -2.34
CA ASN A 175 -3.77 -36.29 -3.55
C ASN A 175 -3.01 -34.98 -3.29
N PHE A 176 -3.15 -34.37 -2.11
CA PHE A 176 -2.62 -33.03 -1.84
C PHE A 176 -1.76 -32.92 -0.57
N GLY A 177 -1.85 -33.89 0.35
CA GLY A 177 -1.19 -33.79 1.66
C GLY A 177 0.34 -33.91 1.63
N ASP A 178 0.92 -34.36 0.52
CA ASP A 178 2.36 -34.29 0.28
C ASP A 178 2.88 -32.84 0.34
N ARG A 179 2.06 -31.88 -0.11
CA ARG A 179 2.39 -30.44 -0.24
C ARG A 179 1.64 -29.55 0.74
N VAL A 180 0.40 -29.88 1.10
CA VAL A 180 -0.42 -29.08 2.01
C VAL A 180 -0.12 -29.43 3.47
N LYS A 181 0.18 -28.42 4.29
CA LYS A 181 0.54 -28.60 5.71
C LYS A 181 -0.48 -28.07 6.69
N MET A 182 -1.54 -27.42 6.21
CA MET A 182 -2.62 -26.92 7.05
C MET A 182 -3.96 -27.30 6.42
N PHE A 183 -4.70 -28.19 7.09
CA PHE A 183 -6.03 -28.61 6.69
C PHE A 183 -7.09 -28.11 7.66
N ILE A 184 -8.19 -27.58 7.12
CA ILE A 184 -9.41 -27.22 7.83
C ILE A 184 -10.51 -28.17 7.34
N THR A 185 -11.17 -28.91 8.23
CA THR A 185 -12.23 -29.85 7.79
C THR A 185 -13.48 -29.10 7.35
N PHE A 186 -14.03 -28.25 8.22
CA PHE A 186 -15.27 -27.51 8.00
C PHE A 186 -15.03 -26.03 8.24
N ASN A 187 -15.57 -25.20 7.34
CA ASN A 187 -15.74 -23.78 7.58
C ASN A 187 -17.12 -23.49 8.16
N GLU A 188 -17.17 -22.80 9.29
CA GLU A 188 -18.38 -22.19 9.85
C GLU A 188 -19.55 -23.16 10.03
N PRO A 189 -19.44 -24.14 10.96
CA PRO A 189 -20.48 -25.12 11.23
C PRO A 189 -21.86 -24.53 11.56
N ARG A 190 -21.89 -23.34 12.16
CA ARG A 190 -23.14 -22.65 12.51
C ARG A 190 -23.88 -22.20 11.25
N GLU A 191 -23.19 -21.67 10.27
CA GLU A 191 -23.74 -21.28 8.97
C GLU A 191 -24.27 -22.53 8.24
N ILE A 192 -23.56 -23.65 8.29
CA ILE A 192 -24.01 -24.92 7.71
C ILE A 192 -25.28 -25.42 8.41
N CYS A 193 -25.24 -25.59 9.74
CA CYS A 193 -26.27 -26.28 10.47
C CYS A 193 -27.45 -25.40 10.86
N TYR A 194 -27.21 -24.19 11.35
CA TYR A 194 -28.31 -23.28 11.68
C TYR A 194 -28.87 -22.61 10.43
N GLN A 195 -28.04 -21.93 9.62
CA GLN A 195 -28.57 -21.16 8.48
C GLN A 195 -29.08 -22.04 7.34
N GLY A 196 -28.48 -23.21 7.12
CA GLY A 196 -28.90 -24.17 6.08
C GLY A 196 -30.00 -25.16 6.49
N TYR A 197 -29.88 -25.77 7.67
CA TYR A 197 -30.80 -26.83 8.11
C TYR A 197 -31.88 -26.35 9.08
N GLY A 198 -31.51 -25.49 10.04
CA GLY A 198 -32.43 -24.94 11.02
C GLY A 198 -33.34 -23.86 10.47
N GLY A 199 -32.76 -22.92 9.71
CA GLY A 199 -33.46 -21.80 9.08
C GLY A 199 -33.54 -21.93 7.57
N ASP A 200 -33.73 -20.78 6.93
CA ASP A 200 -33.93 -20.58 5.50
C ASP A 200 -32.96 -19.52 4.92
N LEU A 201 -31.82 -19.32 5.59
CA LEU A 201 -30.87 -18.25 5.28
C LEU A 201 -29.78 -18.67 4.30
N ASN A 202 -29.45 -19.96 4.21
CA ASN A 202 -28.45 -20.50 3.29
C ASN A 202 -28.92 -21.82 2.67
N ALA A 203 -28.27 -22.28 1.60
CA ALA A 203 -28.51 -23.61 1.06
C ALA A 203 -28.34 -24.70 2.15
N PRO A 204 -29.21 -25.72 2.23
CA PRO A 204 -30.31 -26.05 1.31
C PRO A 204 -31.69 -25.44 1.66
N ILE A 205 -31.78 -24.46 2.57
CA ILE A 205 -33.04 -23.83 3.03
C ILE A 205 -34.07 -24.88 3.52
N LEU A 206 -33.64 -25.80 4.40
CA LEU A 206 -34.52 -26.88 4.86
C LEU A 206 -35.59 -26.41 5.85
N ASN A 207 -35.32 -25.34 6.60
CA ASN A 207 -36.24 -24.75 7.61
C ASN A 207 -36.72 -25.78 8.66
N SER A 208 -35.85 -26.70 9.08
CA SER A 208 -36.11 -27.71 10.11
C SER A 208 -35.78 -27.19 11.51
N THR A 209 -36.38 -26.06 11.88
CA THR A 209 -36.09 -25.25 13.08
C THR A 209 -35.98 -26.03 14.38
N ALA A 210 -36.80 -27.08 14.56
CA ALA A 210 -36.87 -27.85 15.80
C ALA A 210 -35.62 -28.71 16.07
N VAL A 211 -35.14 -29.44 15.06
CA VAL A 211 -34.18 -30.56 15.23
C VAL A 211 -33.04 -30.58 14.21
N GLY A 212 -33.21 -29.94 13.04
CA GLY A 212 -32.26 -29.99 11.93
C GLY A 212 -30.88 -29.47 12.32
N THR A 213 -30.83 -28.31 12.98
CA THR A 213 -29.58 -27.70 13.49
C THR A 213 -28.78 -28.68 14.35
N TYR A 214 -29.46 -29.37 15.27
CA TYR A 214 -28.79 -30.21 16.26
C TYR A 214 -28.35 -31.57 15.72
N LEU A 215 -29.13 -32.17 14.80
CA LEU A 215 -28.70 -33.36 14.07
C LEU A 215 -27.48 -33.05 13.21
N CYS A 216 -27.52 -31.95 12.47
CA CYS A 216 -26.38 -31.48 11.67
C CYS A 216 -25.15 -31.25 12.56
N ALA A 217 -25.29 -30.54 13.68
CA ALA A 217 -24.16 -30.25 14.57
C ALA A 217 -23.48 -31.53 15.07
N LYS A 218 -24.26 -32.53 15.52
CA LYS A 218 -23.71 -33.80 15.99
C LYS A 218 -22.97 -34.56 14.87
N HIS A 219 -23.61 -34.76 13.71
CA HIS A 219 -22.99 -35.53 12.62
C HIS A 219 -21.78 -34.81 12.00
N LEU A 220 -21.81 -33.47 11.93
CA LEU A 220 -20.68 -32.65 11.48
C LEU A 220 -19.48 -32.84 12.42
N LEU A 221 -19.69 -32.78 13.74
CA LEU A 221 -18.62 -32.98 14.73
C LEU A 221 -18.02 -34.40 14.68
N ILE A 222 -18.85 -35.41 14.46
CA ILE A 222 -18.38 -36.79 14.25
C ILE A 222 -17.58 -36.88 12.94
N GLY A 223 -18.06 -36.27 11.85
CA GLY A 223 -17.35 -36.21 10.57
C GLY A 223 -16.00 -35.48 10.69
N HIS A 224 -15.95 -34.38 11.47
CA HIS A 224 -14.72 -33.65 11.76
C HIS A 224 -13.71 -34.55 12.47
N ALA A 225 -14.15 -35.20 13.55
CA ALA A 225 -13.30 -36.10 14.32
C ALA A 225 -12.81 -37.28 13.48
N LYS A 226 -13.65 -37.86 12.61
CA LYS A 226 -13.24 -38.90 11.65
C LYS A 226 -12.13 -38.42 10.72
N ALA A 227 -12.32 -37.28 10.06
CA ALA A 227 -11.30 -36.71 9.17
C ALA A 227 -10.00 -36.35 9.91
N TYR A 228 -10.09 -35.82 11.13
CA TYR A 228 -8.91 -35.56 11.96
C TYR A 228 -8.17 -36.84 12.33
N HIS A 229 -8.87 -37.86 12.84
CA HIS A 229 -8.25 -39.12 13.25
C HIS A 229 -7.67 -39.89 12.06
N LEU A 230 -8.34 -39.82 10.90
CA LEU A 230 -7.83 -40.31 9.63
C LEU A 230 -6.49 -39.64 9.31
N TYR A 231 -6.44 -38.31 9.29
CA TYR A 231 -5.22 -37.57 9.03
C TYR A 231 -4.12 -37.91 10.04
N ASN A 232 -4.44 -37.82 11.33
CA ASN A 232 -3.49 -38.01 12.42
C ASN A 232 -2.87 -39.42 12.45
N LYS A 233 -3.65 -40.46 12.12
CA LYS A 233 -3.19 -41.85 12.16
C LYS A 233 -2.48 -42.28 10.88
N GLU A 234 -3.00 -41.90 9.72
CA GLU A 234 -2.55 -42.47 8.45
C GLU A 234 -1.61 -41.54 7.67
N PHE A 235 -1.83 -40.21 7.75
CA PHE A 235 -1.17 -39.25 6.87
C PHE A 235 -0.15 -38.37 7.57
N LYS A 236 -0.43 -37.89 8.79
CA LYS A 236 0.47 -37.02 9.57
C LYS A 236 1.88 -37.60 9.76
N PRO A 237 2.08 -38.92 10.00
CA PRO A 237 3.44 -39.47 10.12
C PRO A 237 4.30 -39.33 8.86
N THR A 238 3.70 -39.26 7.67
CA THR A 238 4.42 -39.15 6.39
C THR A 238 4.37 -37.75 5.80
N GLN A 239 3.31 -36.99 6.10
CA GLN A 239 3.06 -35.67 5.52
C GLN A 239 3.42 -34.51 6.45
N GLY A 240 3.38 -34.70 7.77
CA GLY A 240 3.84 -33.71 8.75
C GLY A 240 3.01 -32.43 8.87
N GLY A 241 1.75 -32.40 8.41
CA GLY A 241 0.87 -31.24 8.54
C GLY A 241 0.03 -31.21 9.82
N GLN A 242 -0.86 -30.22 9.88
CA GLN A 242 -1.84 -29.99 10.94
C GLN A 242 -3.25 -30.07 10.39
N CYS A 243 -4.19 -30.55 11.20
CA CYS A 243 -5.60 -30.64 10.85
C CYS A 243 -6.46 -30.02 11.96
N GLY A 244 -7.38 -29.14 11.59
CA GLY A 244 -8.30 -28.49 12.51
C GLY A 244 -9.64 -28.09 11.91
N ILE A 245 -10.35 -27.23 12.60
CA ILE A 245 -11.68 -26.72 12.21
C ILE A 245 -11.71 -25.20 12.33
N THR A 246 -12.50 -24.56 11.46
CA THR A 246 -12.77 -23.13 11.52
C THR A 246 -14.19 -22.87 12.00
N ILE A 247 -14.35 -22.05 13.04
CA ILE A 247 -15.64 -21.73 13.63
C ILE A 247 -15.89 -20.21 13.52
N SER A 248 -17.13 -19.80 13.23
CA SER A 248 -17.53 -18.39 13.28
C SER A 248 -17.64 -17.93 14.74
N VAL A 249 -16.73 -17.06 15.19
CA VAL A 249 -16.63 -16.61 16.58
C VAL A 249 -16.78 -15.09 16.66
N ASN A 250 -18.01 -14.60 16.52
CA ASN A 250 -18.31 -13.21 16.85
C ASN A 250 -18.40 -13.01 18.37
N TRP A 251 -18.10 -11.79 18.84
CA TRP A 251 -18.19 -11.46 20.26
C TRP A 251 -19.62 -11.14 20.68
N PHE A 252 -20.13 -11.83 21.69
CA PHE A 252 -21.44 -11.57 22.27
C PHE A 252 -21.24 -11.13 23.72
N GLY A 253 -21.20 -9.82 23.95
CA GLY A 253 -21.01 -9.21 25.27
C GLY A 253 -22.35 -8.98 25.98
N PRO A 254 -22.41 -8.96 27.32
CA PRO A 254 -23.63 -8.61 28.03
C PRO A 254 -23.95 -7.11 27.83
N ALA A 255 -25.24 -6.77 27.71
CA ALA A 255 -25.70 -5.39 27.56
C ALA A 255 -25.51 -4.56 28.84
N THR A 256 -25.57 -5.22 30.00
CA THR A 256 -25.33 -4.62 31.32
C THR A 256 -24.54 -5.58 32.20
N ASP A 257 -24.05 -5.11 33.35
CA ASP A 257 -23.37 -5.97 34.34
C ASP A 257 -24.32 -6.89 35.13
N SER A 258 -25.62 -6.92 34.80
CA SER A 258 -26.60 -7.78 35.48
C SER A 258 -26.30 -9.27 35.27
N ALA A 259 -26.62 -10.09 36.28
CA ALA A 259 -26.42 -11.53 36.21
C ALA A 259 -27.24 -12.17 35.08
N GLU A 260 -28.42 -11.62 34.81
CA GLU A 260 -29.30 -12.05 33.73
C GLU A 260 -28.69 -11.82 32.35
N ASP A 261 -28.16 -10.62 32.08
CA ASP A 261 -27.52 -10.30 30.79
C ASP A 261 -26.19 -11.06 30.63
N GLN A 262 -25.42 -11.26 31.71
CA GLN A 262 -24.21 -12.10 31.69
C GLN A 262 -24.52 -13.55 31.30
N MET A 263 -25.55 -14.14 31.91
CA MET A 263 -25.99 -15.49 31.58
C MET A 263 -26.58 -15.57 30.17
N ALA A 264 -27.34 -14.56 29.74
CA ALA A 264 -27.87 -14.49 28.37
C ALA A 264 -26.73 -14.44 27.33
N ALA A 265 -25.69 -13.63 27.60
CA ALA A 265 -24.51 -13.56 26.75
C ALA A 265 -23.76 -14.89 26.71
N GLU A 266 -23.64 -15.59 27.84
CA GLU A 266 -23.04 -16.93 27.90
C GLU A 266 -23.84 -17.95 27.08
N ILE A 267 -25.16 -18.01 27.25
CA ILE A 267 -26.03 -18.89 26.46
C ILE A 267 -25.90 -18.59 24.95
N LYS A 268 -25.85 -17.31 24.57
CA LYS A 268 -25.65 -16.90 23.17
C LYS A 268 -24.33 -17.43 22.62
N ARG A 269 -23.22 -17.28 23.36
CA ARG A 269 -21.90 -17.82 22.98
C ARG A 269 -21.94 -19.34 22.84
N GLN A 270 -22.55 -20.04 23.81
CA GLN A 270 -22.65 -21.50 23.78
C GLN A 270 -23.51 -22.02 22.62
N ALA A 271 -24.59 -21.32 22.27
CA ALA A 271 -25.45 -21.70 21.16
C ALA A 271 -24.85 -21.37 19.77
N GLU A 272 -24.11 -20.27 19.65
CA GLU A 272 -23.55 -19.81 18.38
C GLU A 272 -22.28 -20.58 17.99
N TRP A 273 -21.30 -20.67 18.89
CA TRP A 273 -20.03 -21.34 18.59
C TRP A 273 -19.59 -22.36 19.63
N GLY A 274 -20.08 -22.29 20.87
CA GLY A 274 -19.75 -23.27 21.91
C GLY A 274 -20.25 -24.68 21.61
N ILE A 275 -21.39 -24.82 20.92
CA ILE A 275 -21.94 -26.12 20.49
C ILE A 275 -20.99 -26.87 19.55
N TYR A 276 -20.07 -26.18 18.88
CA TYR A 276 -19.05 -26.77 18.02
C TYR A 276 -17.65 -26.79 18.67
N ALA A 277 -17.30 -25.73 19.42
CA ALA A 277 -15.99 -25.62 20.06
C ALA A 277 -15.86 -26.51 21.31
N HIS A 278 -16.89 -26.54 22.17
CA HIS A 278 -16.83 -27.25 23.44
C HIS A 278 -16.61 -28.75 23.29
N PRO A 279 -17.27 -29.48 22.36
CA PRO A 279 -17.04 -30.91 22.15
C PRO A 279 -15.59 -31.27 21.82
N ILE A 280 -14.86 -30.36 21.17
CA ILE A 280 -13.48 -30.59 20.68
C ILE A 280 -12.46 -30.11 21.71
N PHE A 281 -12.62 -28.89 22.24
CA PHE A 281 -11.56 -28.20 22.97
C PHE A 281 -11.73 -28.22 24.50
N SER A 282 -12.90 -28.62 25.01
CA SER A 282 -13.08 -28.75 26.46
C SER A 282 -12.49 -30.07 26.98
N SER A 283 -12.12 -30.11 28.26
CA SER A 283 -11.71 -31.35 28.91
C SER A 283 -12.87 -32.34 29.08
N GLU A 284 -14.10 -31.84 29.12
CA GLU A 284 -15.32 -32.62 29.36
C GLU A 284 -15.81 -33.31 28.07
N GLY A 285 -15.59 -32.69 26.91
CA GLY A 285 -16.21 -33.10 25.64
C GLY A 285 -17.73 -32.93 25.66
N GLY A 286 -18.40 -33.40 24.60
CA GLY A 286 -19.85 -33.26 24.46
C GLY A 286 -20.33 -31.82 24.30
N PHE A 287 -21.65 -31.62 24.25
CA PHE A 287 -22.24 -30.29 24.11
C PHE A 287 -22.12 -29.48 25.41
N PRO A 288 -22.01 -28.13 25.32
CA PRO A 288 -21.87 -27.28 26.51
C PRO A 288 -23.09 -27.40 27.41
N LYS A 289 -22.83 -27.73 28.68
CA LYS A 289 -23.86 -28.12 29.66
C LYS A 289 -24.95 -27.06 29.82
N GLU A 290 -24.56 -25.79 29.95
CA GLU A 290 -25.46 -24.67 30.19
C GLU A 290 -26.50 -24.52 29.08
N PHE A 291 -26.10 -24.83 27.85
CA PHE A 291 -26.99 -24.79 26.70
C PHE A 291 -27.77 -26.10 26.53
N SER A 292 -27.12 -27.26 26.67
CA SER A 292 -27.79 -28.56 26.48
C SER A 292 -28.90 -28.82 27.51
N GLU A 293 -28.69 -28.45 28.77
CA GLU A 293 -29.71 -28.59 29.82
C GLU A 293 -30.94 -27.71 29.53
N ARG A 294 -30.71 -26.50 29.02
CA ARG A 294 -31.77 -25.57 28.61
C ARG A 294 -32.59 -26.12 27.44
N VAL A 295 -31.93 -26.69 26.43
CA VAL A 295 -32.63 -27.35 25.31
C VAL A 295 -33.44 -28.55 25.80
N ALA A 296 -32.90 -29.36 26.73
CA ALA A 296 -33.62 -30.49 27.30
C ALA A 296 -34.87 -30.06 28.09
N GLU A 297 -34.75 -29.01 28.91
CA GLU A 297 -35.86 -28.42 29.66
C GLU A 297 -36.95 -27.89 28.71
N LYS A 298 -36.56 -27.12 27.69
CA LYS A 298 -37.50 -26.59 26.69
C LYS A 298 -38.15 -27.70 25.88
N SER A 299 -37.39 -28.72 25.48
CA SER A 299 -37.92 -29.90 24.77
C SER A 299 -39.00 -30.60 25.59
N ALA A 300 -38.78 -30.79 26.90
CA ALA A 300 -39.79 -31.37 27.79
C ALA A 300 -41.05 -30.50 27.91
N LYS A 301 -40.89 -29.18 28.06
CA LYS A 301 -42.01 -28.21 28.08
C LYS A 301 -42.80 -28.20 26.76
N GLN A 302 -42.13 -28.45 25.64
CA GLN A 302 -42.71 -28.51 24.30
C GLN A 302 -43.30 -29.90 23.97
N GLY A 303 -43.31 -30.83 24.92
CA GLY A 303 -43.93 -32.15 24.77
C GLY A 303 -43.07 -33.22 24.09
N TYR A 304 -41.78 -32.96 23.88
CA TYR A 304 -40.85 -33.98 23.38
C TYR A 304 -40.49 -34.98 24.49
N ARG A 305 -40.49 -36.28 24.16
CA ARG A 305 -40.10 -37.35 25.09
C ARG A 305 -38.59 -37.41 25.37
N ARG A 306 -37.79 -36.71 24.58
CA ARG A 306 -36.33 -36.63 24.64
C ARG A 306 -35.89 -35.24 24.20
N SER A 307 -34.67 -34.84 24.57
CA SER A 307 -34.09 -33.59 24.09
C SER A 307 -34.06 -33.54 22.56
N ARG A 308 -34.34 -32.37 21.98
CA ARG A 308 -34.16 -32.09 20.55
C ARG A 308 -32.68 -32.02 20.17
N LEU A 309 -31.80 -31.69 21.13
CA LEU A 309 -30.35 -31.80 20.99
C LEU A 309 -29.92 -33.22 21.33
N PRO A 310 -29.46 -34.04 20.35
CA PRO A 310 -29.04 -35.41 20.62
C PRO A 310 -27.84 -35.44 21.56
N GLU A 311 -27.83 -36.35 22.52
CA GLU A 311 -26.69 -36.51 23.42
C GLU A 311 -25.54 -37.27 22.75
N PHE A 312 -24.30 -36.93 23.12
CA PHE A 312 -23.14 -37.74 22.80
C PHE A 312 -23.05 -38.92 23.77
N THR A 313 -22.79 -40.12 23.25
CA THR A 313 -22.35 -41.23 24.11
C THR A 313 -20.95 -40.94 24.64
N GLU A 314 -20.51 -41.64 25.70
CA GLU A 314 -19.16 -41.45 26.23
C GLU A 314 -18.09 -41.80 25.18
N GLU A 315 -18.33 -42.82 24.35
CA GLU A 315 -17.43 -43.17 23.25
C GLU A 315 -17.32 -42.04 22.21
N GLU A 316 -18.44 -41.38 21.88
CA GLU A 316 -18.42 -40.26 20.95
C GLU A 316 -17.76 -39.02 21.56
N LYS A 317 -17.97 -38.74 22.86
CA LYS A 317 -17.26 -37.65 23.57
C LYS A 317 -15.76 -37.88 23.53
N ASP A 318 -15.31 -39.09 23.87
CA ASP A 318 -13.90 -39.46 23.85
C ASP A 318 -13.31 -39.39 22.44
N PHE A 319 -14.10 -39.71 21.42
CA PHE A 319 -13.68 -39.66 20.01
C PHE A 319 -13.52 -38.23 19.49
N VAL A 320 -14.44 -37.32 19.83
CA VAL A 320 -14.42 -35.92 19.35
C VAL A 320 -13.46 -35.05 20.17
N ARG A 321 -13.29 -35.32 21.46
CA ARG A 321 -12.43 -34.53 22.34
C ARG A 321 -10.97 -34.54 21.86
N GLY A 322 -10.39 -33.35 21.73
CA GLY A 322 -9.00 -33.15 21.31
C GLY A 322 -8.75 -33.43 19.83
N SER A 323 -9.79 -33.53 19.00
CA SER A 323 -9.66 -33.83 17.56
C SER A 323 -9.25 -32.63 16.69
N SER A 324 -8.34 -31.77 17.19
CA SER A 324 -7.88 -30.58 16.44
C SER A 324 -6.48 -30.13 16.86
N ASP A 325 -5.61 -29.82 15.89
CA ASP A 325 -4.25 -29.29 16.12
C ASP A 325 -4.24 -27.77 16.36
N PHE A 326 -5.24 -27.06 15.85
CA PHE A 326 -5.41 -25.62 15.98
C PHE A 326 -6.89 -25.23 16.00
N PHE A 327 -7.20 -23.99 16.38
CA PHE A 327 -8.52 -23.41 16.36
C PHE A 327 -8.57 -22.32 15.28
N GLY A 328 -9.25 -22.60 14.16
CA GLY A 328 -9.54 -21.61 13.13
C GLY A 328 -10.69 -20.71 13.54
N VAL A 329 -10.53 -19.41 13.37
CA VAL A 329 -11.49 -18.39 13.80
C VAL A 329 -11.88 -17.52 12.63
N ASN A 330 -13.17 -17.56 12.28
CA ASN A 330 -13.78 -16.54 11.47
C ASN A 330 -14.38 -15.50 12.39
N HIS A 331 -13.95 -14.26 12.30
CA HIS A 331 -14.44 -13.18 13.15
C HIS A 331 -14.79 -11.97 12.32
N TYR A 332 -15.93 -11.36 12.59
CA TYR A 332 -16.37 -10.18 11.86
C TYR A 332 -16.87 -9.04 12.76
N THR A 333 -17.52 -9.34 13.88
CA THR A 333 -18.29 -8.33 14.60
C THR A 333 -18.54 -8.69 16.06
N ALA A 334 -19.21 -7.78 16.77
CA ALA A 334 -19.82 -8.03 18.06
C ALA A 334 -21.30 -7.62 18.13
N ARG A 335 -22.00 -8.14 19.14
CA ARG A 335 -23.32 -7.67 19.58
C ARG A 335 -23.39 -7.63 21.11
N LEU A 336 -24.21 -6.71 21.64
CA LEU A 336 -24.57 -6.66 23.04
C LEU A 336 -25.87 -7.45 23.26
N ILE A 337 -25.88 -8.30 24.29
CA ILE A 337 -26.93 -9.28 24.56
C ILE A 337 -27.71 -8.87 25.79
N SER A 338 -29.03 -8.81 25.66
CA SER A 338 -29.94 -8.57 26.78
C SER A 338 -30.85 -9.77 27.02
N ALA A 339 -31.05 -10.10 28.29
CA ALA A 339 -32.00 -11.12 28.73
C ALA A 339 -33.47 -10.68 28.56
N THR A 340 -33.74 -9.37 28.40
CA THR A 340 -35.12 -8.83 28.44
C THR A 340 -35.44 -7.87 27.30
N LEU A 341 -34.48 -7.06 26.84
CA LEU A 341 -34.68 -6.07 25.78
C LEU A 341 -34.29 -6.64 24.42
N TYR A 342 -34.78 -6.04 23.33
CA TYR A 342 -34.43 -6.39 21.95
C TYR A 342 -34.69 -7.85 21.56
N LYS A 343 -35.66 -8.51 22.22
CA LYS A 343 -36.12 -9.84 21.82
C LYS A 343 -36.97 -9.75 20.56
N GLU A 344 -36.73 -10.66 19.64
CA GLU A 344 -37.50 -10.80 18.40
C GLU A 344 -38.47 -11.98 18.51
N ALA A 345 -39.56 -11.93 17.73
CA ALA A 345 -40.46 -13.07 17.60
C ALA A 345 -39.77 -14.15 16.74
N VAL A 346 -39.64 -15.36 17.29
CA VAL A 346 -38.90 -16.46 16.66
C VAL A 346 -39.77 -17.71 16.56
N PRO A 347 -39.50 -18.62 15.60
CA PRO A 347 -40.19 -19.91 15.54
C PRO A 347 -40.00 -20.70 16.84
N VAL A 348 -41.06 -21.36 17.31
CA VAL A 348 -41.04 -22.21 18.51
C VAL A 348 -41.54 -23.60 18.12
N PRO A 349 -40.74 -24.67 18.30
CA PRO A 349 -39.36 -24.70 18.81
C PRO A 349 -38.30 -24.27 17.77
N SER A 350 -37.22 -23.61 18.21
CA SER A 350 -36.04 -23.34 17.38
C SER A 350 -34.76 -23.10 18.20
N LEU A 351 -33.58 -23.04 17.55
CA LEU A 351 -32.33 -22.59 18.18
C LEU A 351 -32.48 -21.19 18.82
N LEU A 352 -33.16 -20.27 18.13
CA LEU A 352 -33.36 -18.91 18.63
C LEU A 352 -34.27 -18.88 19.85
N ASP A 353 -35.34 -19.70 19.84
CA ASP A 353 -36.14 -19.95 21.03
C ASP A 353 -35.25 -20.52 22.13
N ASP A 354 -34.44 -21.54 21.85
CA ASP A 354 -33.60 -22.17 22.86
C ASP A 354 -32.63 -21.19 23.55
N MET A 355 -32.09 -20.21 22.82
CA MET A 355 -31.34 -19.09 23.39
C MET A 355 -32.24 -18.17 24.24
N ASP A 356 -33.36 -17.69 23.68
CA ASP A 356 -34.31 -16.75 24.30
C ASP A 356 -33.61 -15.48 24.85
N VAL A 357 -32.85 -14.83 23.96
CA VAL A 357 -32.10 -13.59 24.24
C VAL A 357 -32.40 -12.54 23.18
N GLY A 358 -32.32 -11.27 23.57
CA GLY A 358 -32.31 -10.16 22.62
C GLY A 358 -30.89 -9.64 22.38
N HIS A 359 -30.69 -8.96 21.26
CA HIS A 359 -29.37 -8.45 20.91
C HIS A 359 -29.46 -7.15 20.10
N TYR A 360 -28.44 -6.31 20.20
CA TYR A 360 -28.32 -5.08 19.43
C TYR A 360 -26.85 -4.71 19.22
N ALA A 361 -26.60 -3.76 18.32
CA ALA A 361 -25.34 -3.04 18.25
C ALA A 361 -25.58 -1.58 18.65
N PRO A 362 -24.67 -0.96 19.41
CA PRO A 362 -24.68 0.48 19.63
C PRO A 362 -24.74 1.28 18.32
N ASP A 363 -25.49 2.38 18.32
CA ASP A 363 -25.70 3.23 17.13
C ASP A 363 -24.41 3.94 16.65
N ASP A 364 -23.41 4.05 17.51
CA ASP A 364 -22.11 4.65 17.21
C ASP A 364 -21.11 3.66 16.57
N TRP A 365 -21.46 2.37 16.48
CA TRP A 365 -20.66 1.39 15.75
C TRP A 365 -20.92 1.53 14.26
N ALA A 366 -19.86 1.80 13.49
CA ALA A 366 -19.97 1.94 12.03
C ALA A 366 -20.55 0.66 11.41
N THR A 367 -21.40 0.82 10.40
CA THR A 367 -22.04 -0.27 9.67
C THR A 367 -21.40 -0.46 8.31
N SER A 368 -21.35 -1.70 7.84
CA SER A 368 -20.86 -2.04 6.50
C SER A 368 -22.01 -2.14 5.48
N ALA A 369 -21.72 -2.55 4.25
CA ALA A 369 -22.76 -2.90 3.28
C ALA A 369 -23.65 -4.06 3.77
N SER A 370 -23.04 -5.01 4.50
CA SER A 370 -23.77 -6.11 5.14
C SER A 370 -24.41 -5.63 6.44
N SER A 371 -25.73 -5.72 6.56
CA SER A 371 -26.49 -5.23 7.72
C SER A 371 -26.13 -5.91 9.05
N TRP A 372 -25.58 -7.12 9.00
CA TRP A 372 -25.14 -7.87 10.16
C TRP A 372 -23.73 -7.48 10.65
N LEU A 373 -22.95 -6.78 9.84
CA LEU A 373 -21.55 -6.47 10.10
C LEU A 373 -21.37 -5.01 10.55
N VAL A 374 -20.78 -4.84 11.73
CA VAL A 374 -20.45 -3.54 12.31
C VAL A 374 -19.04 -3.54 12.90
N LEU A 375 -18.44 -2.36 12.97
CA LEU A 375 -17.12 -2.15 13.53
C LEU A 375 -17.20 -2.08 15.06
N ALA A 376 -17.02 -3.22 15.71
CA ALA A 376 -17.01 -3.31 17.17
C ALA A 376 -15.58 -3.21 17.72
N PRO A 377 -15.27 -2.25 18.62
CA PRO A 377 -13.93 -2.14 19.20
C PRO A 377 -13.51 -3.38 19.99
N ASN A 378 -12.28 -3.86 19.77
CA ASN A 378 -11.67 -5.00 20.47
C ASN A 378 -12.47 -6.31 20.44
N SER A 379 -13.35 -6.51 19.45
CA SER A 379 -14.20 -7.69 19.40
C SER A 379 -13.42 -9.00 19.24
N ILE A 380 -12.34 -9.00 18.43
CA ILE A 380 -11.46 -10.17 18.26
C ILE A 380 -10.81 -10.52 19.61
N PHE A 381 -10.22 -9.51 20.26
CA PHE A 381 -9.57 -9.66 21.56
C PHE A 381 -10.50 -10.26 22.61
N ASN A 382 -11.71 -9.71 22.75
CA ASN A 382 -12.67 -10.21 23.73
C ASN A 382 -13.08 -11.66 23.46
N ALA A 383 -13.32 -12.00 22.19
CA ALA A 383 -13.67 -13.36 21.78
C ALA A 383 -12.52 -14.35 22.06
N LEU A 384 -11.31 -14.04 21.62
CA LEU A 384 -10.16 -14.93 21.77
C LEU A 384 -9.69 -15.04 23.22
N LYS A 385 -9.82 -13.97 24.01
CA LYS A 385 -9.54 -14.01 25.46
C LYS A 385 -10.47 -14.97 26.18
N HIS A 386 -11.76 -14.88 25.89
CA HIS A 386 -12.75 -15.78 26.47
C HIS A 386 -12.48 -17.24 26.07
N LEU A 387 -12.16 -17.49 24.78
CA LEU A 387 -11.81 -18.84 24.32
C LEU A 387 -10.51 -19.36 24.96
N LYS A 388 -9.49 -18.50 25.10
CA LYS A 388 -8.23 -18.84 25.79
C LYS A 388 -8.50 -19.30 27.22
N GLU A 389 -9.31 -18.57 27.98
CA GLU A 389 -9.64 -18.87 29.37
C GLU A 389 -10.46 -20.17 29.48
N ARG A 390 -11.38 -20.41 28.55
CA ARG A 390 -12.26 -21.59 28.57
C ARG A 390 -11.58 -22.88 28.06
N TYR A 391 -10.66 -22.77 27.10
CA TYR A 391 -10.11 -23.91 26.36
C TYR A 391 -8.59 -24.06 26.47
N ASN A 392 -7.99 -23.49 27.52
CA ASN A 392 -6.58 -23.65 27.85
C ASN A 392 -5.64 -23.18 26.70
N ASN A 393 -5.96 -22.02 26.11
CA ASN A 393 -5.12 -21.30 25.14
C ASN A 393 -4.63 -22.13 23.93
N PRO A 394 -5.54 -22.68 23.08
CA PRO A 394 -5.14 -23.42 21.89
C PRO A 394 -4.39 -22.53 20.88
N ASN A 395 -3.74 -23.13 19.87
CA ASN A 395 -3.18 -22.37 18.75
C ASN A 395 -4.33 -21.74 17.95
N PHE A 396 -4.44 -20.43 17.93
CA PHE A 396 -5.46 -19.71 17.17
C PHE A 396 -4.92 -19.25 15.82
N TYR A 397 -5.72 -19.38 14.77
CA TYR A 397 -5.55 -18.68 13.51
C TYR A 397 -6.83 -17.91 13.22
N VAL A 398 -6.73 -16.60 12.99
CA VAL A 398 -7.87 -15.87 12.40
C VAL A 398 -7.89 -16.22 10.92
N THR A 399 -8.76 -17.16 10.56
CA THR A 399 -8.86 -17.72 9.21
C THR A 399 -9.73 -16.88 8.29
N GLU A 400 -10.46 -15.91 8.84
CA GLU A 400 -11.30 -14.99 8.07
C GLU A 400 -11.66 -13.75 8.90
N ASN A 401 -11.45 -12.57 8.34
CA ASN A 401 -11.89 -11.30 8.89
C ASN A 401 -11.96 -10.27 7.75
N GLY A 402 -13.08 -9.57 7.59
CA GLY A 402 -13.30 -8.72 6.41
C GLY A 402 -14.35 -7.64 6.60
N TRP A 403 -14.38 -6.70 5.65
CA TRP A 403 -15.36 -5.60 5.61
C TRP A 403 -16.02 -5.49 4.25
N SER A 404 -17.36 -5.47 4.23
CA SER A 404 -18.12 -5.33 3.00
C SER A 404 -18.36 -3.88 2.59
N THR A 405 -18.29 -3.65 1.29
CA THR A 405 -18.65 -2.39 0.64
C THR A 405 -19.67 -2.64 -0.47
N TYR A 406 -20.36 -1.60 -0.90
CA TYR A 406 -21.13 -1.63 -2.14
C TYR A 406 -20.22 -1.37 -3.35
N TYR A 407 -20.72 -1.67 -4.56
CA TYR A 407 -19.99 -1.45 -5.81
C TYR A 407 -19.59 0.02 -6.01
N GLU A 408 -20.44 0.96 -5.60
CA GLU A 408 -20.25 2.40 -5.77
C GLU A 408 -19.09 2.97 -4.94
N ALA A 409 -18.58 2.22 -3.96
CA ALA A 409 -17.39 2.60 -3.19
C ALA A 409 -16.13 2.67 -4.07
N GLY A 410 -16.10 1.93 -5.18
CA GLY A 410 -14.98 1.91 -6.12
C GLY A 410 -13.65 1.51 -5.47
N LEU A 411 -12.53 1.83 -6.13
CA LEU A 411 -11.21 1.39 -5.70
C LEU A 411 -10.70 2.06 -4.40
N ILE A 412 -11.40 3.07 -3.87
CA ILE A 412 -11.01 3.81 -2.67
C ILE A 412 -11.91 3.42 -1.49
N ASP A 413 -11.54 2.35 -0.81
CA ASP A 413 -12.32 1.64 0.21
C ASP A 413 -11.84 1.95 1.65
N GLU A 414 -11.96 3.20 2.07
CA GLU A 414 -11.45 3.69 3.37
C GLU A 414 -12.07 2.99 4.59
N ASP A 415 -13.34 2.59 4.52
CA ASP A 415 -14.02 1.92 5.63
C ASP A 415 -13.42 0.52 5.87
N ARG A 416 -13.06 -0.17 4.79
CA ARG A 416 -12.35 -1.46 4.86
C ARG A 416 -10.96 -1.30 5.49
N ILE A 417 -10.23 -0.24 5.12
CA ILE A 417 -8.95 0.11 5.75
C ILE A 417 -9.12 0.39 7.25
N THR A 418 -10.15 1.15 7.62
CA THR A 418 -10.46 1.49 9.01
C THR A 418 -10.76 0.24 9.82
N TYR A 419 -11.58 -0.66 9.26
CA TYR A 419 -11.89 -1.94 9.87
C TYR A 419 -10.65 -2.79 10.08
N TYR A 420 -9.82 -2.96 9.05
CA TYR A 420 -8.60 -3.76 9.18
C TYR A 420 -7.62 -3.20 10.21
N ARG A 421 -7.45 -1.87 10.30
CA ARG A 421 -6.61 -1.26 11.35
C ARG A 421 -7.12 -1.57 12.74
N ALA A 422 -8.44 -1.50 12.95
CA ALA A 422 -9.04 -1.87 14.24
C ALA A 422 -8.85 -3.37 14.55
N SER A 423 -8.98 -4.23 13.53
CA SER A 423 -8.68 -5.65 13.67
C SER A 423 -7.23 -5.89 14.07
N MET A 424 -6.26 -5.24 13.39
CA MET A 424 -4.83 -5.37 13.71
C MET A 424 -4.50 -4.96 15.14
N GLU A 425 -5.05 -3.83 15.60
CA GLU A 425 -4.91 -3.40 16.99
C GLU A 425 -5.49 -4.44 17.97
N SER A 426 -6.63 -5.04 17.62
CA SER A 426 -7.24 -6.10 18.42
C SER A 426 -6.40 -7.38 18.46
N LEU A 427 -5.73 -7.75 17.36
CA LEU A 427 -4.81 -8.89 17.31
C LEU A 427 -3.54 -8.63 18.13
N LEU A 428 -2.98 -7.42 18.07
CA LEU A 428 -1.85 -7.04 18.92
C LEU A 428 -2.24 -7.10 20.41
N ASN A 429 -3.47 -6.70 20.76
CA ASN A 429 -3.99 -6.87 22.13
C ASN A 429 -4.07 -8.36 22.52
N CYS A 430 -4.35 -9.25 21.57
CA CYS A 430 -4.33 -10.68 21.82
C CYS A 430 -2.92 -11.17 22.18
N LEU A 431 -1.93 -10.75 21.39
CA LEU A 431 -0.52 -11.11 21.59
C LEU A 431 0.01 -10.60 22.93
N ASP A 432 -0.33 -9.37 23.31
CA ASP A 432 0.07 -8.77 24.59
C ASP A 432 -0.54 -9.49 25.80
N ASP A 433 -1.75 -10.05 25.67
CA ASP A 433 -2.37 -10.88 26.71
C ASP A 433 -1.81 -12.31 26.71
N GLY A 434 -0.94 -12.68 25.76
CA GLY A 434 -0.36 -14.02 25.64
C GLY A 434 -1.33 -15.05 25.06
N ILE A 435 -2.30 -14.61 24.26
CA ILE A 435 -3.11 -15.50 23.43
C ILE A 435 -2.19 -16.10 22.36
N ASN A 436 -2.28 -17.42 22.17
CA ASN A 436 -1.44 -18.16 21.24
C ASN A 436 -1.92 -18.01 19.80
N LEU A 437 -1.88 -16.78 19.28
CA LEU A 437 -2.33 -16.40 17.95
C LEU A 437 -1.17 -16.53 16.94
N LYS A 438 -1.42 -17.24 15.84
CA LYS A 438 -0.39 -17.68 14.88
C LYS A 438 -0.54 -17.13 13.46
N GLY A 439 -1.68 -16.53 13.13
CA GLY A 439 -1.85 -15.94 11.81
C GLY A 439 -3.20 -15.26 11.63
N TYR A 440 -3.27 -14.51 10.53
CA TYR A 440 -4.42 -13.72 10.13
C TYR A 440 -4.65 -13.81 8.62
N MET A 441 -5.88 -14.11 8.22
CA MET A 441 -6.32 -14.18 6.84
C MET A 441 -7.39 -13.13 6.57
N ALA A 442 -7.06 -12.17 5.72
CA ALA A 442 -7.99 -11.15 5.25
C ALA A 442 -9.10 -11.76 4.39
N TRP A 443 -10.34 -11.31 4.60
CA TRP A 443 -11.48 -11.67 3.78
C TRP A 443 -11.97 -10.48 2.95
N SER A 444 -11.84 -10.51 1.62
CA SER A 444 -11.34 -11.61 0.79
C SER A 444 -10.27 -11.14 -0.18
N LEU A 445 -9.53 -12.07 -0.80
CA LEU A 445 -8.50 -11.71 -1.78
C LEU A 445 -9.09 -10.88 -2.93
N MET A 446 -10.29 -11.23 -3.39
CA MET A 446 -10.96 -10.58 -4.51
C MET A 446 -12.48 -10.61 -4.35
N ASP A 447 -13.14 -9.69 -5.03
CA ASP A 447 -14.60 -9.67 -5.12
C ASP A 447 -15.11 -10.98 -5.71
N ASN A 448 -16.19 -11.48 -5.14
CA ASN A 448 -16.65 -12.83 -5.38
C ASN A 448 -18.19 -12.88 -5.31
N PHE A 449 -18.78 -14.08 -5.49
CA PHE A 449 -20.23 -14.30 -5.36
C PHE A 449 -20.60 -14.48 -3.87
N GLU A 450 -21.14 -13.45 -3.24
CA GLU A 450 -21.41 -13.40 -1.78
C GLU A 450 -22.74 -14.06 -1.40
N TRP A 451 -22.85 -15.35 -1.71
CA TRP A 451 -23.95 -16.22 -1.26
C TRP A 451 -25.32 -15.64 -1.65
N MET A 452 -26.24 -15.44 -0.69
CA MET A 452 -27.57 -14.88 -0.92
C MET A 452 -27.56 -13.43 -1.44
N GLN A 453 -26.44 -12.70 -1.27
CA GLN A 453 -26.31 -11.32 -1.74
C GLN A 453 -25.90 -11.22 -3.21
N GLY A 454 -25.52 -12.32 -3.84
CA GLY A 454 -24.99 -12.31 -5.21
C GLY A 454 -23.75 -11.44 -5.32
N TYR A 455 -23.74 -10.46 -6.22
CA TYR A 455 -22.63 -9.54 -6.44
C TYR A 455 -22.89 -8.14 -5.86
N VAL A 456 -23.92 -7.96 -5.02
CA VAL A 456 -24.28 -6.66 -4.43
C VAL A 456 -23.24 -6.20 -3.40
N GLU A 457 -22.78 -7.11 -2.55
CA GLU A 457 -21.81 -6.85 -1.49
C GLU A 457 -20.41 -7.30 -1.95
N ARG A 458 -19.38 -6.55 -1.56
CA ARG A 458 -17.99 -6.75 -2.00
C ARG A 458 -17.06 -6.80 -0.79
N PHE A 459 -16.29 -7.86 -0.65
CA PHE A 459 -15.26 -8.00 0.40
C PHE A 459 -13.82 -7.93 -0.13
N GLY A 460 -13.62 -7.94 -1.45
CA GLY A 460 -12.33 -8.15 -2.07
C GLY A 460 -11.33 -7.01 -1.85
N LEU A 461 -10.07 -7.38 -1.56
CA LEU A 461 -8.92 -6.49 -1.70
C LEU A 461 -8.70 -6.10 -3.17
N TYR A 462 -9.07 -6.98 -4.10
CA TYR A 462 -9.14 -6.71 -5.52
C TYR A 462 -10.59 -6.66 -5.99
N GLU A 463 -10.91 -5.61 -6.73
CA GLU A 463 -12.13 -5.55 -7.52
C GLU A 463 -12.07 -6.55 -8.67
N VAL A 464 -13.16 -7.28 -8.91
CA VAL A 464 -13.32 -8.12 -10.10
C VAL A 464 -14.40 -7.50 -10.98
N ASP A 465 -14.07 -7.18 -12.22
CA ASP A 465 -15.08 -6.73 -13.18
C ASP A 465 -15.96 -7.92 -13.58
N ILE A 466 -17.16 -7.97 -12.99
CA ILE A 466 -18.12 -9.06 -13.22
C ILE A 466 -18.77 -8.95 -14.62
N SER A 467 -18.68 -7.81 -15.28
CA SER A 467 -19.22 -7.60 -16.62
C SER A 467 -18.23 -7.98 -17.73
N ASP A 468 -16.93 -7.93 -17.46
CA ASP A 468 -15.89 -8.37 -18.38
C ASP A 468 -15.81 -9.91 -18.42
N PRO A 469 -15.93 -10.56 -19.60
CA PRO A 469 -15.72 -11.99 -19.75
C PRO A 469 -14.36 -12.48 -19.23
N ALA A 470 -13.33 -11.63 -19.24
CA ALA A 470 -11.99 -11.93 -18.71
C ALA A 470 -11.90 -11.81 -17.18
N ARG A 471 -12.94 -11.29 -16.51
CA ARG A 471 -13.00 -11.09 -15.05
C ARG A 471 -11.77 -10.33 -14.53
N THR A 472 -11.43 -9.20 -15.15
CA THR A 472 -10.19 -8.47 -14.81
C THR A 472 -10.16 -8.09 -13.32
N ARG A 473 -8.98 -8.21 -12.69
CA ARG A 473 -8.78 -7.87 -11.28
C ARG A 473 -7.99 -6.59 -11.09
N THR A 474 -8.51 -5.65 -10.31
CA THR A 474 -7.90 -4.34 -10.04
C THR A 474 -7.74 -4.13 -8.52
N PRO A 475 -6.53 -3.84 -8.01
CA PRO A 475 -6.33 -3.67 -6.58
C PRO A 475 -7.08 -2.43 -6.06
N ARG A 476 -7.78 -2.59 -4.94
CA ARG A 476 -8.35 -1.47 -4.17
C ARG A 476 -7.29 -0.88 -3.25
N LYS A 477 -7.55 0.29 -2.69
CA LYS A 477 -6.66 0.97 -1.75
C LYS A 477 -6.30 0.08 -0.55
N SER A 478 -7.24 -0.72 -0.05
CA SER A 478 -6.99 -1.68 1.03
C SER A 478 -5.94 -2.74 0.69
N ALA A 479 -5.78 -3.15 -0.57
CA ALA A 479 -4.71 -4.07 -0.99
C ALA A 479 -3.32 -3.52 -0.62
N PHE A 480 -3.13 -2.21 -0.80
CA PHE A 480 -1.89 -1.50 -0.50
C PHE A 480 -1.74 -1.10 0.98
N VAL A 481 -2.75 -1.33 1.82
CA VAL A 481 -2.78 -0.84 3.21
C VAL A 481 -2.96 -1.97 4.21
N ILE A 482 -3.60 -3.08 3.87
CA ILE A 482 -3.80 -4.15 4.85
C ILE A 482 -2.50 -4.89 5.18
N LEU A 483 -1.58 -5.00 4.22
CA LEU A 483 -0.27 -5.63 4.40
C LEU A 483 0.86 -4.61 4.61
N VAL A 484 0.60 -3.34 4.29
CA VAL A 484 1.50 -2.20 4.57
C VAL A 484 1.09 -1.44 5.83
N GLY A 485 -0.07 -1.73 6.41
CA GLY A 485 -0.69 -0.95 7.49
C GLY A 485 -0.73 -1.64 8.84
N SER A 486 -0.54 -2.97 8.90
CA SER A 486 0.00 -3.64 10.07
C SER A 486 1.53 -3.62 10.06
N ASP A 487 2.14 -3.67 8.87
CA ASP A 487 3.57 -3.98 8.72
C ASP A 487 4.38 -3.12 7.75
N GLY A 488 3.94 -1.88 7.49
CA GLY A 488 4.78 -0.89 6.79
C GLY A 488 6.10 -0.56 7.51
N TRP A 489 6.31 -1.13 8.71
CA TRP A 489 7.56 -1.10 9.47
C TRP A 489 7.93 -2.44 10.15
N THR A 490 7.33 -3.56 9.71
CA THR A 490 7.61 -4.92 10.21
C THR A 490 7.81 -5.94 9.10
N ASP A 491 7.95 -5.50 7.86
CA ASP A 491 8.50 -6.37 6.83
C ASP A 491 9.95 -6.77 7.20
N THR A 492 10.13 -8.04 7.58
CA THR A 492 11.43 -8.65 7.87
C THR A 492 12.16 -9.13 6.60
N ARG A 493 11.51 -9.04 5.43
CA ARG A 493 12.16 -9.35 4.15
C ARG A 493 13.27 -8.34 3.94
N LYS A 494 14.49 -8.87 3.84
CA LYS A 494 15.64 -8.09 3.41
C LYS A 494 15.42 -7.60 1.99
N ARG A 495 15.00 -6.35 1.87
CA ARG A 495 14.87 -5.67 0.60
C ARG A 495 16.21 -5.15 0.16
N ARG A 496 16.53 -5.36 -1.11
CA ARG A 496 17.77 -4.87 -1.69
C ARG A 496 17.48 -4.04 -2.91
N PHE A 497 18.19 -2.93 -3.02
CA PHE A 497 18.16 -2.14 -4.24
C PHE A 497 18.69 -2.99 -5.40
N PRO A 498 18.03 -2.96 -6.57
CA PRO A 498 18.50 -3.71 -7.72
C PRO A 498 19.85 -3.17 -8.18
N GLN A 499 20.65 -4.02 -8.83
CA GLN A 499 22.02 -3.70 -9.19
C GLN A 499 22.16 -2.46 -10.10
N ASN A 500 21.11 -2.15 -10.86
CA ASN A 500 21.05 -1.01 -11.76
C ASN A 500 20.46 0.26 -11.11
N PHE A 501 20.11 0.23 -9.82
CA PHE A 501 19.69 1.41 -9.08
C PHE A 501 20.88 2.35 -8.86
N LEU A 502 20.70 3.64 -9.08
CA LEU A 502 21.78 4.62 -8.97
C LEU A 502 21.72 5.35 -7.62
N PHE A 503 22.84 5.40 -6.91
CA PHE A 503 22.99 6.24 -5.73
C PHE A 503 23.82 7.48 -6.02
N GLY A 504 23.41 8.62 -5.48
CA GLY A 504 24.09 9.90 -5.64
C GLY A 504 24.05 10.78 -4.41
N ALA A 505 24.75 11.91 -4.50
CA ALA A 505 24.64 13.02 -3.56
C ALA A 505 24.41 14.32 -4.34
N ALA A 506 23.79 15.31 -3.70
CA ALA A 506 23.43 16.57 -4.33
C ALA A 506 24.07 17.78 -3.66
N THR A 507 24.31 18.82 -4.46
CA THR A 507 24.57 20.20 -4.04
C THR A 507 23.92 21.18 -5.04
N SER A 508 23.92 22.46 -4.70
CA SER A 508 23.58 23.57 -5.59
C SER A 508 24.68 24.62 -5.57
N ALA A 509 24.82 25.37 -6.67
CA ALA A 509 25.94 26.26 -6.92
C ALA A 509 26.10 27.34 -5.85
N TYR A 510 25.08 28.19 -5.63
CA TYR A 510 25.15 29.26 -4.64
C TYR A 510 25.45 28.74 -3.22
N GLN A 511 24.91 27.57 -2.88
CA GLN A 511 25.04 27.03 -1.52
C GLN A 511 26.44 26.48 -1.21
N VAL A 512 27.23 26.07 -2.22
CA VAL A 512 28.55 25.44 -1.99
C VAL A 512 29.74 26.13 -2.65
N GLU A 513 29.55 26.82 -3.79
CA GLU A 513 30.67 27.29 -4.60
C GLU A 513 31.50 28.38 -3.91
N GLY A 514 30.84 29.39 -3.34
CA GLY A 514 31.52 30.62 -2.93
C GLY A 514 32.07 31.39 -4.13
N ALA A 515 33.17 32.12 -3.92
CA ALA A 515 33.88 32.87 -4.95
C ALA A 515 32.90 33.73 -5.78
N TRP A 516 32.00 34.43 -5.06
CA TRP A 516 30.77 34.97 -5.65
C TRP A 516 31.02 36.06 -6.70
N ASN A 517 32.15 36.76 -6.62
CA ASN A 517 32.59 37.83 -7.52
C ASN A 517 33.99 37.58 -8.13
N GLU A 518 34.50 36.35 -8.03
CA GLU A 518 35.78 35.97 -8.61
C GLU A 518 35.63 35.61 -10.09
N ASP A 519 36.74 35.72 -10.84
CA ASP A 519 36.84 35.34 -12.25
C ASP A 519 35.69 35.87 -13.12
N ALA A 520 35.24 37.09 -12.84
CA ALA A 520 34.17 37.80 -13.54
C ALA A 520 32.79 37.14 -13.48
N LYS A 521 32.50 36.30 -12.47
CA LYS A 521 31.12 35.91 -12.16
C LYS A 521 30.24 37.16 -11.95
N GLY A 522 29.05 37.16 -12.54
CA GLY A 522 28.04 38.19 -12.35
C GLY A 522 27.32 38.07 -11.00
N GLU A 523 26.65 39.15 -10.60
CA GLU A 523 25.76 39.15 -9.44
C GLU A 523 24.53 38.26 -9.74
N SER A 524 24.18 37.39 -8.80
CA SER A 524 22.93 36.63 -8.80
C SER A 524 21.88 37.28 -7.90
N ILE A 525 20.63 36.88 -8.04
CA ILE A 525 19.54 37.32 -7.15
C ILE A 525 19.81 37.03 -5.68
N TRP A 526 20.53 35.95 -5.36
CA TRP A 526 20.89 35.63 -3.98
C TRP A 526 22.04 36.48 -3.45
N ASP A 527 23.00 36.86 -4.31
CA ASP A 527 24.06 37.80 -3.94
C ASP A 527 23.41 39.13 -3.50
N ARG A 528 22.56 39.71 -4.36
CA ARG A 528 21.86 40.97 -4.05
C ARG A 528 20.98 40.84 -2.81
N PHE A 529 20.12 39.82 -2.77
CA PHE A 529 19.18 39.63 -1.67
C PHE A 529 19.89 39.51 -0.31
N ALA A 530 20.97 38.73 -0.23
CA ALA A 530 21.69 38.53 1.03
C ALA A 530 22.56 39.75 1.43
N HIS A 531 23.09 40.51 0.45
CA HIS A 531 23.84 41.75 0.73
C HIS A 531 22.95 42.92 1.14
N GLU A 532 21.78 43.04 0.52
CA GLU A 532 20.81 44.12 0.82
C GLU A 532 19.95 43.82 2.04
N HIS A 533 19.62 42.54 2.27
CA HIS A 533 18.77 42.08 3.37
C HIS A 533 19.44 41.02 4.26
N PRO A 534 20.60 41.33 4.88
CA PRO A 534 21.29 40.37 5.76
C PRO A 534 20.43 39.98 6.97
N GLU A 535 19.46 40.82 7.38
CA GLU A 535 18.50 40.52 8.44
C GLU A 535 17.52 39.39 8.10
N LYS A 536 17.37 39.05 6.81
CA LYS A 536 16.57 37.90 6.36
C LYS A 536 17.32 36.58 6.46
N ILE A 537 18.62 36.60 6.78
CA ILE A 537 19.43 35.40 6.96
C ILE A 537 19.60 35.12 8.45
N ALA A 538 19.12 33.95 8.90
CA ALA A 538 18.94 33.62 10.32
C ALA A 538 20.21 33.79 11.19
N ASP A 539 21.38 33.47 10.64
CA ASP A 539 22.67 33.65 11.30
C ASP A 539 23.57 34.72 10.63
N GLY A 540 23.01 35.48 9.67
CA GLY A 540 23.71 36.54 8.93
C GLY A 540 24.79 36.06 7.96
N ARG A 541 24.94 34.75 7.71
CA ARG A 541 25.97 34.21 6.80
C ARG A 541 25.42 33.98 5.39
N ASN A 542 26.05 34.62 4.41
CA ASN A 542 25.68 34.54 2.99
C ASN A 542 26.52 33.53 2.20
N GLY A 543 26.27 33.42 0.90
CA GLY A 543 26.97 32.54 -0.03
C GLY A 543 28.31 33.05 -0.57
N ASP A 544 28.88 34.14 -0.04
CA ASP A 544 30.08 34.77 -0.60
C ASP A 544 31.26 33.81 -0.68
N VAL A 545 31.44 33.01 0.38
CA VAL A 545 32.46 31.96 0.51
C VAL A 545 31.82 30.58 0.57
N ALA A 546 30.66 30.44 1.24
CA ALA A 546 29.95 29.18 1.41
C ALA A 546 30.87 28.02 1.89
N SER A 547 30.84 26.88 1.19
CA SER A 547 31.71 25.71 1.43
C SER A 547 32.98 25.74 0.57
N ASP A 548 33.18 26.81 -0.21
CA ASP A 548 34.33 27.09 -1.05
C ASP A 548 34.66 25.99 -2.09
N SER A 549 33.61 25.36 -2.64
CA SER A 549 33.76 24.31 -3.66
C SER A 549 34.40 24.83 -4.95
N TYR A 550 34.35 26.14 -5.24
CA TYR A 550 35.05 26.72 -6.39
C TYR A 550 36.57 26.44 -6.35
N HIS A 551 37.15 26.48 -5.16
CA HIS A 551 38.57 26.16 -4.95
C HIS A 551 38.80 24.70 -4.55
N LEU A 552 37.82 24.08 -3.89
CA LEU A 552 37.97 22.79 -3.21
C LEU A 552 37.24 21.62 -3.89
N TRP A 553 36.80 21.79 -5.14
CA TRP A 553 36.11 20.74 -5.92
C TRP A 553 36.84 19.39 -5.96
N LYS A 554 38.18 19.37 -5.91
CA LYS A 554 38.94 18.11 -5.84
C LYS A 554 38.63 17.31 -4.57
N ARG A 555 38.47 18.00 -3.43
CA ARG A 555 38.07 17.39 -2.17
C ARG A 555 36.61 16.93 -2.24
N ASP A 556 35.76 17.65 -2.95
CA ASP A 556 34.36 17.24 -3.15
C ASP A 556 34.26 15.94 -3.95
N VAL A 557 35.05 15.80 -5.02
CA VAL A 557 35.17 14.54 -5.76
C VAL A 557 35.75 13.43 -4.89
N GLU A 558 36.69 13.73 -4.00
CA GLU A 558 37.22 12.76 -3.04
C GLU A 558 36.14 12.25 -2.08
N MET A 559 35.29 13.14 -1.52
CA MET A 559 34.16 12.74 -0.66
C MET A 559 33.14 11.86 -1.39
N LEU A 560 32.88 12.12 -2.67
CA LEU A 560 32.01 11.27 -3.49
C LEU A 560 32.60 9.87 -3.67
N ARG A 561 33.93 9.77 -3.83
CA ARG A 561 34.63 8.48 -3.88
C ARG A 561 34.64 7.76 -2.53
N GLU A 562 34.76 8.50 -1.44
CA GLU A 562 34.62 7.97 -0.08
C GLU A 562 33.23 7.33 0.12
N LEU A 563 32.16 7.98 -0.36
CA LEU A 563 30.80 7.43 -0.32
C LEU A 563 30.58 6.26 -1.29
N GLY A 564 31.31 6.23 -2.41
CA GLY A 564 31.17 5.18 -3.43
C GLY A 564 29.98 5.37 -4.37
N VAL A 565 29.44 6.59 -4.48
CA VAL A 565 28.26 6.91 -5.30
C VAL A 565 28.45 6.57 -6.79
N ASP A 566 27.33 6.46 -7.50
CA ASP A 566 27.26 6.23 -8.95
C ASP A 566 27.19 7.54 -9.73
N PHE A 567 26.57 8.57 -9.16
CA PHE A 567 26.46 9.89 -9.78
C PHE A 567 26.53 11.03 -8.76
N TYR A 568 26.81 12.23 -9.26
CA TYR A 568 26.80 13.46 -8.48
C TYR A 568 25.90 14.49 -9.14
N ARG A 569 24.90 14.97 -8.40
CA ARG A 569 24.00 16.03 -8.84
C ARG A 569 24.53 17.38 -8.36
N PHE A 570 24.81 18.28 -9.29
CA PHE A 570 25.21 19.66 -8.99
C PHE A 570 24.56 20.61 -9.99
N SER A 571 24.52 21.91 -9.68
CA SER A 571 24.02 22.92 -10.61
C SER A 571 25.15 23.75 -11.21
N ILE A 572 24.93 24.26 -12.41
CA ILE A 572 25.78 25.27 -13.03
C ILE A 572 25.22 26.64 -12.69
N SER A 573 26.07 27.53 -12.19
CA SER A 573 25.68 28.90 -11.91
C SER A 573 25.59 29.71 -13.19
N TRP A 574 24.36 30.08 -13.56
CA TRP A 574 24.09 30.89 -14.73
C TRP A 574 24.90 32.20 -14.73
N PRO A 575 24.93 33.02 -13.64
CA PRO A 575 25.74 34.23 -13.61
C PRO A 575 27.25 33.96 -13.58
N ARG A 576 27.70 32.74 -13.24
CA ARG A 576 29.13 32.40 -13.35
C ARG A 576 29.55 32.21 -14.80
N VAL A 577 28.75 31.51 -15.60
CA VAL A 577 29.11 31.19 -17.00
C VAL A 577 28.63 32.24 -18.01
N MET A 578 27.58 32.99 -17.67
CA MET A 578 27.06 34.13 -18.44
C MET A 578 26.76 35.30 -17.49
N PRO A 579 27.76 36.15 -17.20
CA PRO A 579 27.64 37.17 -16.15
C PRO A 579 26.52 38.18 -16.30
N THR A 580 26.11 38.51 -17.53
CA THR A 580 24.97 39.41 -17.79
C THR A 580 23.66 38.64 -18.05
N GLY A 581 23.69 37.31 -17.95
CA GLY A 581 22.62 36.40 -18.36
C GLY A 581 22.45 36.21 -19.87
N PHE A 582 23.14 37.01 -20.70
CA PHE A 582 23.00 36.97 -22.16
C PHE A 582 24.21 36.34 -22.88
N PRO A 583 24.02 35.70 -24.06
CA PRO A 583 25.11 35.10 -24.85
C PRO A 583 26.19 36.07 -25.33
N SER A 584 25.97 37.38 -25.22
CA SER A 584 26.93 38.42 -25.59
C SER A 584 28.17 38.42 -24.70
N LYS A 585 28.09 37.88 -23.48
CA LYS A 585 29.22 37.78 -22.56
C LYS A 585 29.28 36.39 -21.93
N ILE A 586 30.18 35.57 -22.46
CA ILE A 586 30.50 34.24 -21.94
C ILE A 586 31.75 34.31 -21.07
N ASN A 587 31.71 33.67 -19.90
CA ASN A 587 32.85 33.58 -18.99
C ASN A 587 33.53 32.21 -19.09
N GLU A 588 34.66 32.15 -19.81
CA GLU A 588 35.44 30.92 -19.97
C GLU A 588 36.10 30.45 -18.68
N ALA A 589 36.41 31.34 -17.72
CA ALA A 589 36.95 30.92 -16.43
C ALA A 589 35.87 30.18 -15.59
N GLY A 590 34.63 30.69 -15.62
CA GLY A 590 33.48 30.00 -15.06
C GLY A 590 33.24 28.62 -15.69
N PHE A 591 33.32 28.52 -17.02
CA PHE A 591 33.24 27.23 -17.70
C PHE A 591 34.39 26.30 -17.35
N LYS A 592 35.61 26.83 -17.22
CA LYS A 592 36.79 26.04 -16.84
C LYS A 592 36.62 25.33 -15.50
N TYR A 593 36.00 25.98 -14.51
CA TYR A 593 35.70 25.33 -13.23
C TYR A 593 34.81 24.08 -13.40
N TYR A 594 33.73 24.19 -14.18
CA TYR A 594 32.84 23.05 -14.43
C TYR A 594 33.47 22.00 -15.36
N ASP A 595 34.30 22.40 -16.33
CA ASP A 595 35.10 21.47 -17.14
C ASP A 595 35.98 20.60 -16.22
N ASP A 596 36.73 21.24 -15.30
CA ASP A 596 37.63 20.57 -14.37
C ASP A 596 36.86 19.64 -13.41
N LEU A 597 35.72 20.08 -12.87
CA LEU A 597 34.86 19.26 -12.01
C LEU A 597 34.29 18.05 -12.76
N ILE A 598 33.71 18.24 -13.94
CA ILE A 598 33.11 17.17 -14.75
C ILE A 598 34.19 16.15 -15.15
N ASP A 599 35.36 16.62 -15.57
CA ASP A 599 36.45 15.73 -15.98
C ASP A 599 37.00 14.91 -14.81
N GLU A 600 37.09 15.49 -13.61
CA GLU A 600 37.52 14.75 -12.42
C GLU A 600 36.45 13.77 -11.92
N LEU A 601 35.16 14.08 -12.04
CA LEU A 601 34.08 13.12 -11.75
C LEU A 601 34.16 11.90 -12.68
N LEU A 602 34.26 12.15 -14.00
CA LEU A 602 34.33 11.10 -15.01
C LEU A 602 35.60 10.25 -14.89
N LYS A 603 36.72 10.85 -14.49
CA LYS A 603 37.97 10.13 -14.19
C LYS A 603 37.81 9.05 -13.12
N TYR A 604 36.84 9.18 -12.21
CA TYR A 604 36.54 8.19 -11.18
C TYR A 604 35.19 7.48 -11.38
N ASP A 605 34.69 7.46 -12.62
CA ASP A 605 33.44 6.80 -13.00
C ASP A 605 32.20 7.30 -12.23
N ILE A 606 32.21 8.55 -11.77
CA ILE A 606 31.05 9.20 -11.16
C ILE A 606 30.33 9.98 -12.26
N GLN A 607 29.08 9.60 -12.55
CA GLN A 607 28.32 10.27 -13.60
C GLN A 607 27.89 11.68 -13.15
N PRO A 608 28.12 12.74 -13.95
CA PRO A 608 27.56 14.04 -13.66
C PRO A 608 26.06 14.07 -13.98
N MET A 609 25.26 14.55 -13.02
CA MET A 609 23.87 14.97 -13.23
C MET A 609 23.81 16.48 -13.07
N VAL A 610 23.63 17.19 -14.19
CA VAL A 610 23.71 18.65 -14.20
C VAL A 610 22.32 19.26 -14.10
N THR A 611 22.14 20.13 -13.11
CA THR A 611 20.98 21.01 -12.98
C THR A 611 21.31 22.37 -13.63
N LEU A 612 20.55 22.81 -14.62
CA LEU A 612 20.84 24.07 -15.31
C LEU A 612 20.50 25.29 -14.43
N TYR A 613 19.40 25.23 -13.69
CA TYR A 613 18.95 26.33 -12.84
C TYR A 613 18.55 25.85 -11.44
N HIS A 614 19.20 26.43 -10.43
CA HIS A 614 18.93 26.17 -9.02
C HIS A 614 18.96 27.49 -8.23
N PHE A 615 17.98 28.35 -8.54
CA PHE A 615 17.63 29.60 -7.84
C PHE A 615 18.60 30.77 -8.00
N ASP A 616 19.68 30.65 -8.77
CA ASP A 616 20.73 31.65 -8.88
C ASP A 616 20.63 32.46 -10.18
N LEU A 617 19.50 33.10 -10.43
CA LEU A 617 19.28 33.89 -11.65
C LEU A 617 20.28 35.06 -11.70
N PRO A 618 20.89 35.38 -12.86
CA PRO A 618 21.65 36.62 -13.01
C PRO A 618 20.78 37.84 -12.69
N GLN A 619 21.30 38.73 -11.86
CA GLN A 619 20.55 39.89 -11.39
C GLN A 619 20.13 40.82 -12.54
N ASP A 620 20.97 40.95 -13.57
CA ASP A 620 20.63 41.70 -14.80
C ASP A 620 19.33 41.21 -15.47
N LEU A 621 18.99 39.91 -15.35
CA LEU A 621 17.74 39.36 -15.89
C LEU A 621 16.57 39.58 -14.94
N ASP A 622 16.80 39.56 -13.63
CA ASP A 622 15.77 39.85 -12.63
C ASP A 622 15.37 41.33 -12.63
N ASP A 623 16.32 42.24 -12.87
CA ASP A 623 16.07 43.67 -13.09
C ASP A 623 15.15 43.93 -14.32
N LEU A 624 15.04 42.96 -15.24
CA LEU A 624 14.11 42.96 -16.37
C LEU A 624 12.77 42.26 -16.07
N GLY A 625 12.56 41.80 -14.84
CA GLY A 625 11.36 41.08 -14.38
C GLY A 625 11.55 39.57 -14.20
N GLY A 626 12.76 39.04 -14.40
CA GLY A 626 13.08 37.64 -14.09
C GLY A 626 12.07 36.63 -14.65
N TRP A 627 11.58 35.72 -13.80
CA TRP A 627 10.64 34.67 -14.21
C TRP A 627 9.21 35.15 -14.47
N THR A 628 8.82 36.38 -14.10
CA THR A 628 7.51 36.93 -14.52
C THR A 628 7.57 37.51 -15.93
N ASN A 629 8.77 37.86 -16.42
CA ASN A 629 8.96 38.29 -17.80
C ASN A 629 8.91 37.08 -18.76
N PRO A 630 8.01 37.04 -19.77
CA PRO A 630 7.92 35.93 -20.72
C PRO A 630 9.18 35.76 -21.59
N LEU A 631 10.05 36.77 -21.70
CA LEU A 631 11.34 36.64 -22.39
C LEU A 631 12.33 35.72 -21.64
N SER A 632 12.13 35.48 -20.34
CA SER A 632 12.91 34.51 -19.57
C SER A 632 12.94 33.12 -20.19
N VAL A 633 11.84 32.72 -20.85
CA VAL A 633 11.73 31.47 -21.60
C VAL A 633 12.80 31.38 -22.70
N SER A 634 13.07 32.48 -23.39
CA SER A 634 14.07 32.52 -24.48
C SER A 634 15.49 32.71 -23.94
N TRP A 635 15.67 33.49 -22.87
CA TRP A 635 16.97 33.63 -22.22
C TRP A 635 17.46 32.29 -21.67
N PHE A 636 16.56 31.53 -21.03
CA PHE A 636 16.88 30.20 -20.53
C PHE A 636 17.15 29.20 -21.66
N GLU A 637 16.42 29.28 -22.77
CA GLU A 637 16.70 28.47 -23.97
C GLU A 637 18.11 28.73 -24.52
N ASP A 638 18.53 30.00 -24.61
CA ASP A 638 19.87 30.37 -25.07
C ASP A 638 20.96 29.91 -24.11
N TYR A 639 20.76 30.07 -22.82
CA TYR A 639 21.66 29.54 -21.77
C TYR A 639 21.78 28.02 -21.86
N ALA A 640 20.64 27.30 -21.91
CA ALA A 640 20.62 25.85 -22.04
C ALA A 640 21.36 25.39 -23.30
N ARG A 641 21.19 26.08 -24.44
CA ARG A 641 21.91 25.76 -25.69
C ARG A 641 23.42 25.83 -25.52
N ILE A 642 23.93 26.86 -24.86
CA ILE A 642 25.37 27.05 -24.63
C ILE A 642 25.90 25.92 -23.73
N VAL A 643 25.21 25.62 -22.64
CA VAL A 643 25.61 24.57 -21.68
C VAL A 643 25.55 23.18 -22.33
N PHE A 644 24.45 22.84 -23.03
CA PHE A 644 24.33 21.57 -23.74
C PHE A 644 25.41 21.42 -24.80
N LYS A 645 25.69 22.45 -25.58
CA LYS A 645 26.75 22.42 -26.60
C LYS A 645 28.12 22.09 -26.01
N ARG A 646 28.40 22.53 -24.78
CA ARG A 646 29.69 22.24 -24.12
C ARG A 646 29.74 20.84 -23.49
N TYR A 647 28.63 20.35 -22.94
CA TYR A 647 28.66 19.21 -22.03
C TYR A 647 27.79 18.01 -22.41
N ALA A 648 26.93 18.09 -23.44
CA ALA A 648 26.03 16.98 -23.81
C ALA A 648 26.77 15.68 -24.14
N GLU A 649 28.00 15.76 -24.65
CA GLU A 649 28.86 14.59 -24.85
C GLU A 649 29.16 13.87 -23.52
N LYS A 650 29.50 14.62 -22.47
CA LYS A 650 29.99 14.15 -21.16
C LYS A 650 28.89 13.89 -20.13
N VAL A 651 27.75 14.57 -20.25
CA VAL A 651 26.67 14.56 -19.25
C VAL A 651 25.43 13.83 -19.79
N LYS A 652 25.02 12.77 -19.08
CA LYS A 652 23.89 11.91 -19.48
C LYS A 652 22.61 12.14 -18.68
N PHE A 653 22.67 12.88 -17.58
CA PHE A 653 21.50 13.25 -16.80
C PHE A 653 21.44 14.76 -16.64
N TRP A 654 20.31 15.33 -17.06
CA TRP A 654 20.04 16.75 -17.03
C TRP A 654 18.78 17.02 -16.23
N ILE A 655 18.81 18.07 -15.42
CA ILE A 655 17.63 18.68 -14.82
C ILE A 655 17.59 20.10 -15.32
N THR A 656 16.50 20.53 -15.95
CA THR A 656 16.43 21.92 -16.42
C THR A 656 16.31 22.87 -15.23
N ILE A 657 15.31 22.68 -14.39
CA ILE A 657 14.94 23.58 -13.31
C ILE A 657 14.66 22.75 -12.06
N ASN A 658 15.26 23.15 -10.94
CA ASN A 658 14.96 22.58 -9.62
C ASN A 658 13.81 23.34 -8.96
N GLN A 659 12.89 22.62 -8.33
CA GLN A 659 11.84 23.12 -7.43
C GLN A 659 11.16 24.41 -7.93
N PRO A 660 10.45 24.36 -9.08
CA PRO A 660 9.70 25.49 -9.60
C PRO A 660 8.68 26.02 -8.60
N ASN A 661 8.18 25.16 -7.71
CA ASN A 661 7.29 25.53 -6.62
C ASN A 661 7.92 26.53 -5.64
N THR A 662 9.17 26.33 -5.22
CA THR A 662 9.87 27.29 -4.35
C THR A 662 10.22 28.57 -5.10
N ILE A 663 10.68 28.48 -6.37
CA ILE A 663 10.98 29.67 -7.19
C ILE A 663 9.75 30.58 -7.28
N CYS A 664 8.61 30.02 -7.69
CA CYS A 664 7.44 30.82 -8.00
C CYS A 664 6.63 31.21 -6.77
N MET A 665 6.41 30.29 -5.82
CA MET A 665 5.58 30.56 -4.65
C MET A 665 6.35 31.39 -3.61
N GLU A 666 7.58 30.99 -3.29
CA GLU A 666 8.35 31.64 -2.22
C GLU A 666 9.17 32.83 -2.73
N GLY A 667 9.71 32.77 -3.96
CA GLY A 667 10.54 33.83 -4.55
C GLY A 667 9.74 35.00 -5.16
N TYR A 668 8.73 34.69 -5.97
CA TYR A 668 7.90 35.72 -6.65
C TYR A 668 6.58 35.98 -5.93
N GLY A 669 5.94 34.94 -5.39
CA GLY A 669 4.66 35.04 -4.68
C GLY A 669 4.78 35.57 -3.25
N SER A 670 5.96 35.51 -2.64
CA SER A 670 6.22 35.99 -1.28
C SER A 670 7.58 36.69 -1.18
N ASP A 671 8.03 37.00 0.03
CA ASP A 671 9.35 37.57 0.30
C ASP A 671 10.28 36.65 1.11
N LEU A 672 9.96 35.34 1.13
CA LEU A 672 10.67 34.30 1.90
C LEU A 672 11.97 33.83 1.24
N MET A 673 12.03 33.84 -0.10
CA MET A 673 13.20 33.42 -0.88
C MET A 673 13.55 34.51 -1.91
N ALA A 674 14.80 34.56 -2.39
CA ALA A 674 15.19 35.51 -3.43
C ALA A 674 14.36 35.30 -4.74
N PRO A 675 13.99 36.37 -5.47
CA PRO A 675 14.32 37.78 -5.24
C PRO A 675 13.43 38.47 -4.18
N GLY A 676 12.45 37.77 -3.62
CA GLY A 676 11.58 38.28 -2.57
C GLY A 676 10.58 39.34 -3.04
N LEU A 677 10.06 39.18 -4.27
CA LEU A 677 9.25 40.19 -4.95
C LEU A 677 7.89 40.44 -4.28
N ASN A 678 7.32 39.42 -3.64
CA ASN A 678 6.02 39.48 -2.95
C ASN A 678 4.83 39.90 -3.84
N ALA A 679 4.86 39.51 -5.12
CA ALA A 679 3.78 39.72 -6.09
C ALA A 679 2.69 38.63 -5.94
N ARG A 680 1.97 38.68 -4.82
CA ARG A 680 1.00 37.65 -4.37
C ARG A 680 -0.16 37.41 -5.33
N ASP A 681 -0.57 38.43 -6.08
CA ASP A 681 -1.78 38.42 -6.88
C ASP A 681 -1.61 37.60 -8.18
N VAL A 682 -0.60 37.93 -8.99
CA VAL A 682 -0.37 37.34 -10.33
C VAL A 682 1.04 36.78 -10.52
N GLY A 683 2.05 37.31 -9.80
CA GLY A 683 3.46 37.03 -10.07
C GLY A 683 3.83 35.55 -9.91
N ALA A 684 3.27 34.87 -8.90
CA ALA A 684 3.48 33.43 -8.71
C ALA A 684 3.00 32.62 -9.93
N TYR A 685 1.83 32.92 -10.48
CA TYR A 685 1.27 32.17 -11.60
C TYR A 685 1.91 32.53 -12.95
N GLU A 686 2.36 33.78 -13.13
CA GLU A 686 3.17 34.16 -14.30
C GLU A 686 4.51 33.41 -14.31
N CYS A 687 5.16 33.34 -13.15
CA CYS A 687 6.35 32.53 -12.95
C CYS A 687 6.08 31.05 -13.28
N VAL A 688 5.01 30.45 -12.75
CA VAL A 688 4.63 29.05 -13.01
C VAL A 688 4.59 28.77 -14.51
N LYS A 689 3.88 29.62 -15.27
CA LYS A 689 3.75 29.44 -16.72
C LYS A 689 5.12 29.58 -17.41
N ASN A 690 5.88 30.62 -17.11
CA ASN A 690 7.14 30.88 -17.80
C ASN A 690 8.20 29.82 -17.48
N VAL A 691 8.29 29.35 -16.23
CA VAL A 691 9.21 28.27 -15.82
C VAL A 691 8.87 26.96 -16.53
N LEU A 692 7.59 26.61 -16.64
CA LEU A 692 7.14 25.43 -17.40
C LEU A 692 7.51 25.54 -18.88
N LEU A 693 7.26 26.69 -19.52
CA LEU A 693 7.60 26.91 -20.92
C LEU A 693 9.12 26.91 -21.15
N ALA A 694 9.89 27.48 -20.23
CA ALA A 694 11.36 27.48 -20.27
C ALA A 694 11.92 26.05 -20.19
N HIS A 695 11.40 25.25 -19.25
CA HIS A 695 11.70 23.82 -19.16
C HIS A 695 11.39 23.11 -20.48
N ALA A 696 10.17 23.24 -21.00
CA ALA A 696 9.76 22.54 -22.20
C ALA A 696 10.59 22.94 -23.42
N LYS A 697 10.92 24.24 -23.57
CA LYS A 697 11.83 24.71 -24.62
C LYS A 697 13.22 24.11 -24.50
N ALA A 698 13.81 24.08 -23.31
CA ALA A 698 15.11 23.48 -23.09
C ALA A 698 15.09 21.96 -23.37
N TYR A 699 14.02 21.26 -22.99
CA TYR A 699 13.82 19.85 -23.32
C TYR A 699 13.74 19.64 -24.84
N ARG A 700 12.87 20.38 -25.55
CA ARG A 700 12.73 20.25 -27.00
C ARG A 700 13.99 20.63 -27.76
N LEU A 701 14.75 21.60 -27.25
CA LEU A 701 16.07 21.93 -27.76
C LEU A 701 17.02 20.74 -27.65
N TYR A 702 17.09 20.10 -26.48
CA TYR A 702 17.91 18.90 -26.28
C TYR A 702 17.47 17.75 -27.19
N GLU A 703 16.17 17.46 -27.21
CA GLU A 703 15.53 16.44 -28.04
C GLU A 703 15.88 16.59 -29.52
N LYS A 704 15.81 17.82 -30.03
CA LYS A 704 16.04 18.13 -31.44
C LYS A 704 17.52 18.15 -31.82
N GLU A 705 18.37 18.74 -30.99
CA GLU A 705 19.75 19.08 -31.38
C GLU A 705 20.81 18.12 -30.81
N PHE A 706 20.54 17.46 -29.68
CA PHE A 706 21.56 16.74 -28.91
C PHE A 706 21.21 15.27 -28.62
N LYS A 707 19.93 14.94 -28.43
CA LYS A 707 19.46 13.61 -27.99
C LYS A 707 19.90 12.48 -28.91
N LYS A 708 19.85 12.69 -30.24
CA LYS A 708 20.22 11.69 -31.24
C LYS A 708 21.71 11.30 -31.18
N GLU A 709 22.58 12.25 -30.86
CA GLU A 709 24.03 12.02 -30.84
C GLU A 709 24.52 11.56 -29.47
N HIS A 710 23.94 12.10 -28.40
CA HIS A 710 24.49 11.95 -27.06
C HIS A 710 23.66 11.08 -26.12
N GLU A 711 22.41 10.76 -26.48
CA GLU A 711 21.53 9.84 -25.72
C GLU A 711 21.33 10.21 -24.23
N GLY A 712 21.47 11.49 -23.86
CA GLY A 712 21.22 11.93 -22.48
C GLY A 712 19.74 12.02 -22.14
N ASN A 713 19.42 12.01 -20.84
CA ASN A 713 18.06 12.12 -20.30
C ASN A 713 17.85 13.50 -19.67
N VAL A 714 16.74 14.15 -19.99
CA VAL A 714 16.38 15.47 -19.50
C VAL A 714 15.12 15.37 -18.65
N GLY A 715 15.26 15.70 -17.36
CA GLY A 715 14.18 15.71 -16.40
C GLY A 715 13.82 17.11 -15.92
N PHE A 716 12.75 17.13 -15.12
CA PHE A 716 12.23 18.30 -14.42
C PHE A 716 12.11 17.97 -12.95
N ALA A 717 12.74 18.76 -12.06
CA ALA A 717 12.78 18.43 -10.65
C ALA A 717 11.76 19.26 -9.85
N VAL A 718 10.79 18.60 -9.22
CA VAL A 718 9.68 19.24 -8.48
C VAL A 718 9.70 18.79 -7.03
N ALA A 719 9.39 19.67 -6.08
CA ALA A 719 9.16 19.24 -4.70
C ALA A 719 7.79 18.57 -4.59
N VAL A 720 7.77 17.30 -4.20
CA VAL A 720 6.57 16.48 -4.10
C VAL A 720 6.45 15.94 -2.68
N ASN A 721 6.26 16.83 -1.71
CA ASN A 721 5.88 16.44 -0.35
C ASN A 721 4.45 15.87 -0.34
N TRP A 722 4.16 14.96 0.59
CA TRP A 722 2.82 14.38 0.70
C TRP A 722 1.90 15.30 1.52
N PHE A 723 0.66 15.47 1.07
CA PHE A 723 -0.34 16.27 1.77
C PHE A 723 -1.50 15.36 2.14
N GLU A 724 -1.60 14.98 3.42
CA GLU A 724 -2.55 14.01 3.95
C GLU A 724 -3.74 14.72 4.61
N SER A 725 -4.93 14.13 4.58
CA SER A 725 -6.06 14.71 5.33
C SER A 725 -5.79 14.67 6.83
N LEU A 726 -5.99 15.79 7.55
CA LEU A 726 -5.87 15.84 9.01
C LEU A 726 -6.86 14.90 9.70
N ASP A 727 -8.06 14.75 9.12
CA ASP A 727 -9.09 13.83 9.58
C ASP A 727 -9.58 13.00 8.38
N HIS A 728 -9.29 11.71 8.40
CA HIS A 728 -9.66 10.77 7.35
C HIS A 728 -11.16 10.46 7.27
N ASN A 729 -11.95 10.88 8.25
CA ASN A 729 -13.41 10.71 8.22
C ASN A 729 -14.12 11.99 7.77
N ASN A 730 -13.38 13.10 7.62
CA ASN A 730 -13.94 14.38 7.21
C ASN A 730 -13.73 14.63 5.71
N THR A 731 -14.80 14.52 4.93
CA THR A 731 -14.79 14.74 3.47
C THR A 731 -14.25 16.12 3.09
N VAL A 732 -14.52 17.16 3.88
CA VAL A 732 -14.03 18.52 3.61
C VAL A 732 -12.51 18.60 3.72
N ASN A 733 -11.92 17.87 4.68
CA ASN A 733 -10.46 17.79 4.81
C ASN A 733 -9.83 16.92 3.72
N LYS A 734 -10.51 15.86 3.25
CA LYS A 734 -10.06 15.07 2.08
C LYS A 734 -9.98 15.93 0.82
N GLU A 735 -11.03 16.70 0.54
CA GLU A 735 -11.05 17.63 -0.59
C GLU A 735 -9.98 18.72 -0.44
N ALA A 736 -9.72 19.18 0.79
CA ALA A 736 -8.64 20.12 1.08
C ALA A 736 -7.26 19.51 0.78
N ALA A 737 -7.03 18.25 1.14
CA ALA A 737 -5.79 17.54 0.84
C ALA A 737 -5.59 17.38 -0.68
N GLU A 738 -6.65 17.05 -1.44
CA GLU A 738 -6.57 17.01 -2.91
C GLU A 738 -6.25 18.36 -3.52
N ARG A 739 -6.90 19.44 -3.05
CA ARG A 739 -6.55 20.80 -3.48
C ARG A 739 -5.10 21.12 -3.16
N ALA A 740 -4.62 20.79 -1.97
CA ALA A 740 -3.24 21.01 -1.59
C ALA A 740 -2.27 20.34 -2.56
N ARG A 741 -2.44 19.05 -2.85
CA ARG A 741 -1.62 18.32 -3.84
C ARG A 741 -1.65 18.98 -5.22
N ALA A 742 -2.84 19.36 -5.68
CA ALA A 742 -3.02 19.98 -6.99
C ALA A 742 -2.31 21.34 -7.11
N PHE A 743 -2.35 22.18 -6.07
CA PHE A 743 -1.68 23.48 -6.05
C PHE A 743 -0.17 23.37 -5.82
N GLU A 744 0.28 22.44 -4.98
CA GLU A 744 1.68 22.33 -4.54
C GLU A 744 2.59 21.69 -5.60
N PHE A 745 2.17 20.55 -6.15
CA PHE A 745 2.95 19.87 -7.20
C PHE A 745 2.14 19.62 -8.47
N GLY A 746 0.82 19.42 -8.37
CA GLY A 746 -0.01 19.12 -9.54
C GLY A 746 0.04 20.20 -10.63
N ILE A 747 0.12 21.48 -10.26
CA ILE A 747 0.22 22.60 -11.19
C ILE A 747 1.47 22.53 -12.08
N TYR A 748 2.53 21.83 -11.64
CA TYR A 748 3.76 21.62 -12.38
C TYR A 748 3.79 20.27 -13.12
N LEU A 749 3.21 19.22 -12.51
CA LEU A 749 3.23 17.87 -13.09
C LEU A 749 2.18 17.67 -14.19
N HIS A 750 0.97 18.20 -13.99
CA HIS A 750 -0.17 17.96 -14.87
C HIS A 750 0.09 18.46 -16.30
N PRO A 751 0.68 19.64 -16.54
CA PRO A 751 0.98 20.10 -17.90
C PRO A 751 1.93 19.20 -18.69
N ILE A 752 2.81 18.46 -18.00
CA ILE A 752 3.81 17.58 -18.63
C ILE A 752 3.28 16.16 -18.81
N TRP A 753 2.68 15.57 -17.77
CA TRP A 753 2.38 14.13 -17.73
C TRP A 753 0.90 13.75 -17.77
N SER A 754 -0.03 14.69 -17.60
CA SER A 754 -1.45 14.36 -17.75
C SER A 754 -1.80 14.03 -19.21
N LYS A 755 -2.94 13.35 -19.39
CA LYS A 755 -3.45 13.03 -20.74
C LYS A 755 -3.87 14.29 -21.48
N GLU A 756 -4.29 15.33 -20.77
CA GLU A 756 -4.74 16.61 -21.32
C GLU A 756 -3.57 17.56 -21.61
N GLY A 757 -2.52 17.56 -20.78
CA GLY A 757 -1.35 18.43 -20.88
C GLY A 757 -1.58 19.88 -20.44
N ASP A 758 -2.71 20.18 -19.80
CA ASP A 758 -3.03 21.51 -19.23
C ASP A 758 -2.90 21.49 -17.69
N PHE A 759 -3.07 22.65 -17.05
CA PHE A 759 -3.13 22.76 -15.59
C PHE A 759 -4.24 21.88 -14.98
N PRO A 760 -4.10 21.44 -13.71
CA PRO A 760 -5.13 20.64 -13.07
C PRO A 760 -6.51 21.33 -13.11
N PRO A 761 -7.58 20.64 -13.52
CA PRO A 761 -8.91 21.24 -13.63
C PRO A 761 -9.37 21.92 -12.34
N ILE A 762 -9.08 21.31 -11.18
CA ILE A 762 -9.44 21.87 -9.86
C ILE A 762 -8.77 23.22 -9.59
N VAL A 763 -7.48 23.36 -9.90
CA VAL A 763 -6.75 24.64 -9.77
C VAL A 763 -7.34 25.66 -10.73
N ARG A 764 -7.68 25.22 -11.95
CA ARG A 764 -8.26 26.12 -12.95
C ARG A 764 -9.59 26.70 -12.54
N THR A 765 -10.53 25.83 -12.20
CA THR A 765 -11.88 26.24 -11.77
C THR A 765 -11.82 27.21 -10.59
N ILE A 766 -10.99 26.94 -9.59
CA ILE A 766 -10.89 27.76 -8.38
C ILE A 766 -10.36 29.16 -8.70
N VAL A 767 -9.21 29.25 -9.37
CA VAL A 767 -8.54 30.54 -9.62
C VAL A 767 -9.32 31.36 -10.64
N ASP A 768 -9.95 30.75 -11.66
CA ASP A 768 -10.82 31.47 -12.61
C ASP A 768 -12.00 32.13 -11.89
N LYS A 769 -12.69 31.35 -11.04
CA LYS A 769 -13.82 31.85 -10.25
C LYS A 769 -13.39 32.99 -9.32
N LYS A 770 -12.31 32.79 -8.56
CA LYS A 770 -11.82 33.81 -7.62
C LYS A 770 -11.33 35.07 -8.32
N SER A 771 -10.64 34.94 -9.45
CA SER A 771 -10.22 36.08 -10.27
C SER A 771 -11.41 36.93 -10.70
N GLN A 772 -12.50 36.29 -11.14
CA GLN A 772 -13.75 36.98 -11.49
C GLN A 772 -14.39 37.68 -10.27
N GLU A 773 -14.49 36.99 -9.13
CA GLU A 773 -15.04 37.54 -7.88
C GLU A 773 -14.22 38.72 -7.35
N GLN A 774 -12.90 38.71 -7.58
CA GLN A 774 -11.96 39.78 -7.20
C GLN A 774 -11.89 40.91 -8.24
N GLY A 775 -12.66 40.84 -9.33
CA GLY A 775 -12.77 41.92 -10.32
C GLY A 775 -11.70 41.92 -11.43
N PHE A 776 -10.91 40.84 -11.55
CA PHE A 776 -9.97 40.70 -12.66
C PHE A 776 -10.72 40.42 -13.98
N LYS A 777 -10.31 41.08 -15.06
CA LYS A 777 -10.90 40.88 -16.41
C LYS A 777 -10.52 39.53 -17.02
N THR A 778 -9.40 38.96 -16.58
CA THR A 778 -8.83 37.68 -17.00
C THR A 778 -8.39 36.90 -15.78
N SER A 779 -8.27 35.57 -15.89
CA SER A 779 -7.78 34.74 -14.79
C SER A 779 -6.35 35.14 -14.39
N ARG A 780 -6.07 35.13 -13.08
CA ARG A 780 -4.73 35.37 -12.53
C ARG A 780 -3.74 34.26 -12.87
N LEU A 781 -4.20 33.02 -13.06
CA LEU A 781 -3.39 31.97 -13.67
C LEU A 781 -3.57 32.05 -15.19
N PRO A 782 -2.52 32.32 -15.98
CA PRO A 782 -2.68 32.47 -17.41
C PRO A 782 -3.08 31.14 -18.08
N LYS A 783 -3.91 31.21 -19.13
CA LYS A 783 -4.25 30.02 -19.93
C LYS A 783 -3.05 29.56 -20.76
N LEU A 784 -2.94 28.25 -20.95
CA LEU A 784 -2.05 27.68 -21.95
C LEU A 784 -2.75 27.67 -23.31
N SER A 785 -2.05 28.11 -24.37
CA SER A 785 -2.51 27.91 -25.74
C SER A 785 -2.37 26.45 -26.15
N ASN A 786 -3.01 26.05 -27.24
CA ASN A 786 -2.86 24.68 -27.76
C ASN A 786 -1.41 24.36 -28.15
N GLU A 787 -0.67 25.35 -28.64
CA GLU A 787 0.75 25.23 -28.97
C GLU A 787 1.61 25.07 -27.70
N GLU A 788 1.28 25.79 -26.63
CA GLU A 788 1.95 25.68 -25.33
C GLU A 788 1.69 24.32 -24.68
N ILE A 789 0.44 23.83 -24.70
CA ILE A 789 0.07 22.48 -24.24
C ILE A 789 0.86 21.42 -25.02
N LYS A 790 0.93 21.56 -26.35
CA LYS A 790 1.69 20.64 -27.20
C LYS A 790 3.19 20.68 -26.91
N LEU A 791 3.73 21.85 -26.57
CA LEU A 791 5.13 22.03 -26.22
C LEU A 791 5.48 21.27 -24.93
N LEU A 792 4.62 21.42 -23.91
CA LEU A 792 4.77 20.87 -22.55
C LEU A 792 4.53 19.37 -22.46
N LYS A 793 3.50 18.87 -23.14
CA LYS A 793 3.09 17.47 -23.00
C LYS A 793 4.23 16.50 -23.36
N GLY A 794 4.62 15.68 -22.41
CA GLY A 794 5.73 14.72 -22.54
C GLY A 794 7.10 15.37 -22.69
N SER A 795 7.32 16.59 -22.20
CA SER A 795 8.61 17.29 -22.27
C SER A 795 9.63 16.88 -21.19
N ALA A 796 9.62 15.63 -20.74
CA ALA A 796 10.58 15.13 -19.76
C ALA A 796 10.76 13.61 -19.89
N ASP A 797 12.01 13.16 -19.82
CA ASP A 797 12.37 11.73 -19.82
C ASP A 797 12.15 11.07 -18.44
N PHE A 798 12.23 11.86 -17.36
CA PHE A 798 12.00 11.41 -15.99
C PHE A 798 11.53 12.57 -15.09
N LEU A 799 10.81 12.24 -14.02
CA LEU A 799 10.53 13.18 -12.93
C LEU A 799 11.70 13.15 -11.93
N GLY A 800 12.33 14.30 -11.72
CA GLY A 800 13.13 14.53 -10.53
C GLY A 800 12.21 14.81 -9.35
N MET A 801 12.15 13.91 -8.38
CA MET A 801 11.31 14.08 -7.20
C MET A 801 12.17 14.55 -6.03
N ASN A 802 11.92 15.78 -5.56
CA ASN A 802 12.47 16.24 -4.30
C ASN A 802 11.42 15.98 -3.21
N HIS A 803 11.72 15.13 -2.24
CA HIS A 803 10.77 14.73 -1.21
C HIS A 803 11.44 14.73 0.16
N TYR A 804 10.76 15.33 1.14
CA TYR A 804 11.31 15.52 2.48
C TYR A 804 10.33 15.12 3.59
N THR A 805 9.05 15.49 3.46
CA THR A 805 8.09 15.35 4.56
C THR A 805 6.65 15.11 4.07
N THR A 806 5.78 14.84 5.04
CA THR A 806 4.33 14.94 4.91
C THR A 806 3.81 16.19 5.63
N PHE A 807 2.69 16.74 5.16
CA PHE A 807 1.86 17.70 5.88
C PHE A 807 0.46 17.13 6.09
N LEU A 808 -0.13 17.41 7.25
CA LEU A 808 -1.55 17.19 7.50
C LEU A 808 -2.32 18.44 7.04
N VAL A 809 -3.45 18.23 6.36
CA VAL A 809 -4.20 19.27 5.68
C VAL A 809 -5.63 19.31 6.17
N GLN A 810 -6.10 20.50 6.47
CA GLN A 810 -7.49 20.78 6.72
C GLN A 810 -7.98 21.97 5.90
N HIS A 811 -9.28 22.05 5.69
CA HIS A 811 -9.89 23.23 5.11
C HIS A 811 -9.80 24.41 6.07
N SER A 812 -9.41 25.59 5.56
CA SER A 812 -9.41 26.79 6.39
C SER A 812 -10.84 27.31 6.58
N LYS A 813 -11.19 27.60 7.83
CA LYS A 813 -12.41 28.36 8.17
C LYS A 813 -12.17 29.87 8.14
N GLU A 814 -10.90 30.27 8.24
CA GLU A 814 -10.49 31.67 8.21
C GLU A 814 -10.18 32.09 6.78
N LYS A 815 -10.49 33.34 6.45
CA LYS A 815 -10.15 33.90 5.14
C LYS A 815 -8.69 34.31 5.14
N PHE A 816 -7.95 33.84 4.15
CA PHE A 816 -6.62 34.36 3.87
C PHE A 816 -6.73 35.77 3.27
N GLU A 817 -5.68 36.57 3.44
CA GLU A 817 -5.54 37.83 2.72
C GLU A 817 -5.33 37.52 1.23
N GLY A 818 -6.25 37.99 0.40
CA GLY A 818 -6.27 37.73 -1.03
C GLY A 818 -6.26 39.02 -1.85
N PRO A 819 -5.92 38.94 -3.15
CA PRO A 819 -5.62 37.73 -3.91
C PRO A 819 -4.23 37.12 -3.60
N SER A 820 -4.18 35.80 -3.40
CA SER A 820 -2.96 35.01 -3.16
C SER A 820 -3.18 33.53 -3.48
N VAL A 821 -2.11 32.75 -3.61
CA VAL A 821 -2.19 31.29 -3.83
C VAL A 821 -2.76 30.60 -2.59
N GLU A 822 -2.43 31.08 -1.40
CA GLU A 822 -2.96 30.60 -0.12
C GLU A 822 -4.46 30.84 -0.02
N ASP A 823 -4.92 32.04 -0.42
CA ASP A 823 -6.34 32.33 -0.56
C ASP A 823 -6.98 31.37 -1.54
N ASP A 824 -6.41 31.20 -2.74
CA ASP A 824 -6.96 30.31 -3.77
C ASP A 824 -7.12 28.87 -3.29
N ARG A 825 -6.06 28.30 -2.72
CA ARG A 825 -6.01 26.92 -2.22
C ARG A 825 -6.93 26.70 -1.02
N ASN A 826 -6.99 27.69 -0.12
CA ASN A 826 -7.81 27.73 1.08
C ASN A 826 -7.63 26.50 2.00
N THR A 827 -6.38 26.26 2.41
CA THR A 827 -5.99 25.11 3.26
C THR A 827 -5.01 25.54 4.35
N ILE A 828 -5.10 24.90 5.51
CA ILE A 828 -4.13 25.04 6.59
C ILE A 828 -3.29 23.76 6.65
N TYR A 829 -1.98 23.94 6.79
CA TYR A 829 -1.03 22.85 6.95
C TYR A 829 -0.61 22.72 8.41
N SER A 830 -0.54 21.49 8.87
CA SER A 830 0.05 21.10 10.13
C SER A 830 0.91 19.86 9.93
N GLN A 831 1.52 19.37 11.01
CA GLN A 831 2.33 18.16 11.01
C GLN A 831 1.86 17.26 12.15
N GLY A 832 2.12 15.95 12.06
CA GLY A 832 1.80 15.03 13.14
C GLY A 832 2.44 15.46 14.48
N PRO A 833 1.67 15.49 15.58
CA PRO A 833 2.19 15.91 16.88
C PRO A 833 3.27 14.96 17.39
N GLU A 834 3.18 13.67 17.07
CA GLU A 834 4.11 12.61 17.46
C GLU A 834 5.29 12.41 16.49
N TRP A 835 5.33 13.09 15.35
CA TRP A 835 6.42 12.91 14.38
C TRP A 835 7.72 13.53 14.89
N ILE A 836 8.83 12.84 14.63
CA ILE A 836 10.17 13.31 14.97
C ILE A 836 10.47 14.55 14.14
N SER A 837 10.91 15.63 14.79
CA SER A 837 11.29 16.87 14.10
C SER A 837 12.77 16.90 13.75
N GLY A 838 13.07 17.44 12.56
CA GLY A 838 14.42 17.87 12.20
C GLY A 838 14.77 19.19 12.89
N LYS A 839 15.91 19.76 12.51
CA LYS A 839 16.28 21.13 12.95
C LYS A 839 15.36 22.19 12.31
N SER A 840 15.00 21.99 11.05
CA SER A 840 14.10 22.86 10.30
C SER A 840 12.67 22.67 10.79
N SER A 841 11.97 23.76 11.08
CA SER A 841 10.61 23.72 11.62
C SER A 841 9.60 23.03 10.69
N TRP A 842 9.80 23.16 9.39
CA TRP A 842 8.95 22.55 8.36
C TRP A 842 9.23 21.06 8.13
N LEU A 843 10.32 20.52 8.68
CA LEU A 843 10.78 19.16 8.40
C LEU A 843 10.48 18.20 9.56
N LYS A 844 9.55 17.27 9.35
CA LYS A 844 9.28 16.15 10.26
C LYS A 844 9.33 14.81 9.53
N SER A 845 9.71 13.77 10.26
CA SER A 845 9.88 12.43 9.68
C SER A 845 8.53 11.75 9.56
N ALA A 846 8.10 11.51 8.32
CA ALA A 846 6.89 10.77 7.98
C ALA A 846 7.14 9.92 6.72
N PRO A 847 7.92 8.83 6.81
CA PRO A 847 8.39 8.12 5.62
C PRO A 847 7.27 7.47 4.80
N TYR A 848 6.13 7.14 5.42
CA TYR A 848 4.94 6.67 4.71
C TYR A 848 4.44 7.68 3.66
N GLY A 849 4.75 8.97 3.83
CA GLY A 849 4.44 10.03 2.87
C GLY A 849 5.13 9.83 1.53
N LEU A 850 6.39 9.39 1.52
CA LEU A 850 7.12 9.11 0.29
C LEU A 850 6.42 8.00 -0.49
N TYR A 851 6.09 6.89 0.18
CA TYR A 851 5.35 5.79 -0.41
C TYR A 851 4.01 6.28 -0.99
N LYS A 852 3.19 6.99 -0.21
CA LYS A 852 1.90 7.51 -0.69
C LYS A 852 2.03 8.47 -1.87
N ALA A 853 3.04 9.34 -1.86
CA ALA A 853 3.32 10.23 -2.97
C ALA A 853 3.67 9.44 -4.24
N LEU A 854 4.53 8.43 -4.15
CA LEU A 854 4.91 7.58 -5.28
C LEU A 854 3.70 6.80 -5.84
N ILE A 855 2.88 6.20 -4.98
CA ILE A 855 1.66 5.52 -5.41
C ILE A 855 0.66 6.49 -6.04
N HIS A 856 0.49 7.69 -5.47
CA HIS A 856 -0.34 8.73 -6.07
C HIS A 856 0.14 9.10 -7.48
N LEU A 857 1.45 9.21 -7.70
CA LEU A 857 2.02 9.48 -9.02
C LEU A 857 1.75 8.34 -10.00
N ASN A 858 1.89 7.07 -9.58
CA ASN A 858 1.57 5.92 -10.44
C ASN A 858 0.11 5.93 -10.90
N LEU A 859 -0.82 6.20 -9.97
CA LEU A 859 -2.26 6.21 -10.23
C LEU A 859 -2.72 7.35 -11.13
N ASN A 860 -2.02 8.49 -11.12
CA ASN A 860 -2.44 9.69 -11.85
C ASN A 860 -1.65 9.93 -13.16
N TYR A 861 -0.47 9.32 -13.31
CA TYR A 861 0.45 9.62 -14.41
C TYR A 861 1.08 8.39 -15.08
N ASP A 862 0.37 7.25 -15.11
CA ASP A 862 0.75 6.07 -15.89
C ASP A 862 2.20 5.55 -15.62
N TYR A 863 2.59 5.42 -14.35
CA TYR A 863 3.88 4.86 -13.90
C TYR A 863 5.14 5.54 -14.47
N LEU A 864 5.30 6.83 -14.16
CA LEU A 864 6.44 7.65 -14.60
C LEU A 864 7.82 7.09 -14.16
N PRO A 865 8.87 7.22 -15.00
CA PRO A 865 10.25 7.08 -14.55
C PRO A 865 10.61 8.18 -13.54
N ILE A 866 11.07 7.79 -12.36
CA ILE A 866 11.37 8.71 -11.25
C ILE A 866 12.83 8.56 -10.82
N ILE A 867 13.47 9.69 -10.48
CA ILE A 867 14.70 9.73 -9.70
C ILE A 867 14.42 10.60 -8.47
N ILE A 868 14.70 10.09 -7.26
CA ILE A 868 14.67 10.94 -6.07
C ILE A 868 15.88 11.87 -6.16
N THR A 869 15.66 13.11 -6.56
CA THR A 869 16.72 14.10 -6.84
C THR A 869 17.14 14.87 -5.61
N GLU A 870 16.29 14.89 -4.57
CA GLU A 870 16.63 15.33 -3.21
C GLU A 870 15.79 14.59 -2.17
N HIS A 871 16.47 14.11 -1.14
CA HIS A 871 15.89 13.73 0.13
C HIS A 871 16.94 13.99 1.23
N GLY A 872 16.58 14.72 2.28
CA GLY A 872 17.52 15.16 3.30
C GLY A 872 16.93 15.31 4.69
N TRP A 873 17.80 15.35 5.69
CA TRP A 873 17.44 15.56 7.09
C TRP A 873 18.32 16.63 7.73
N SER A 874 17.69 17.64 8.37
CA SER A 874 18.42 18.72 9.02
C SER A 874 18.75 18.43 10.47
N THR A 875 19.97 18.78 10.87
CA THR A 875 20.49 18.61 12.23
C THR A 875 21.16 19.88 12.73
N ASN A 876 21.50 19.90 14.02
CA ASN A 876 22.50 20.84 14.54
C ASN A 876 23.92 20.40 14.12
N LYS A 877 24.93 21.23 14.40
CA LYS A 877 26.35 20.86 14.29
C LYS A 877 26.67 19.62 15.14
N GLY A 878 27.49 18.72 14.62
CA GLY A 878 27.92 17.48 15.27
C GLY A 878 28.07 16.32 14.28
N LEU A 879 28.98 15.39 14.59
CA LEU A 879 29.28 14.23 13.76
C LEU A 879 28.38 13.00 14.02
N GLY A 880 27.75 12.93 15.20
CA GLY A 880 26.89 11.81 15.64
C GLY A 880 25.41 12.02 15.30
N ASP A 881 25.09 12.09 14.02
CA ASP A 881 23.77 12.46 13.49
C ASP A 881 22.79 11.26 13.37
N GLN A 882 22.52 10.59 14.49
CA GLN A 882 21.66 9.40 14.52
C GLN A 882 20.26 9.66 13.95
N SER A 883 19.67 10.84 14.18
CA SER A 883 18.35 11.17 13.63
C SER A 883 18.32 11.22 12.10
N ARG A 884 19.43 11.61 11.45
CA ARG A 884 19.58 11.56 9.98
C ARG A 884 19.64 10.12 9.50
N VAL A 885 20.36 9.25 10.22
CA VAL A 885 20.45 7.81 9.93
C VAL A 885 19.07 7.16 10.01
N ASP A 886 18.34 7.40 11.10
CA ASP A 886 17.02 6.79 11.32
C ASP A 886 16.00 7.27 10.27
N ASN A 887 16.03 8.57 9.95
CA ASN A 887 15.20 9.13 8.88
C ASN A 887 15.56 8.56 7.50
N MET A 888 16.84 8.51 7.15
CA MET A 888 17.31 7.97 5.86
C MET A 888 16.90 6.51 5.67
N ARG A 889 17.13 5.65 6.68
CA ARG A 889 16.68 4.26 6.67
C ARG A 889 15.19 4.17 6.45
N GLY A 890 14.43 5.00 7.17
CA GLY A 890 12.99 5.04 7.04
C GLY A 890 12.52 5.31 5.60
N TYR A 891 13.01 6.38 5.00
CA TYR A 891 12.57 6.76 3.66
C TYR A 891 13.10 5.83 2.57
N LEU A 892 14.31 5.26 2.73
CA LEU A 892 14.81 4.23 1.82
C LEU A 892 14.00 2.92 1.92
N GLY A 893 13.53 2.56 3.12
CA GLY A 893 12.58 1.46 3.31
C GLY A 893 11.25 1.70 2.61
N ALA A 894 10.66 2.89 2.78
CA ALA A 894 9.44 3.30 2.10
C ALA A 894 9.60 3.34 0.56
N LEU A 895 10.78 3.73 0.09
CA LEU A 895 11.13 3.73 -1.33
C LEU A 895 11.22 2.31 -1.90
N LEU A 896 11.92 1.40 -1.20
CA LEU A 896 12.03 -0.01 -1.62
C LEU A 896 10.66 -0.67 -1.69
N LEU A 897 9.78 -0.40 -0.73
CA LEU A 897 8.40 -0.88 -0.77
C LEU A 897 7.66 -0.35 -2.00
N ALA A 898 7.72 0.95 -2.28
CA ALA A 898 7.09 1.51 -3.48
C ALA A 898 7.64 0.89 -4.79
N MET A 899 8.94 0.57 -4.83
CA MET A 899 9.56 -0.09 -5.98
C MET A 899 9.09 -1.54 -6.15
N GLU A 900 8.88 -2.28 -5.06
CA GLU A 900 8.29 -3.62 -5.09
C GLU A 900 6.87 -3.59 -5.66
N ASP A 901 6.09 -2.55 -5.32
CA ASP A 901 4.74 -2.32 -5.85
C ASP A 901 4.74 -1.76 -7.30
N GLY A 902 5.88 -1.84 -7.99
CA GLY A 902 6.00 -1.53 -9.42
C GLY A 902 6.36 -0.08 -9.75
N THR A 903 6.58 0.79 -8.76
CA THR A 903 7.01 2.18 -9.00
C THR A 903 8.36 2.21 -9.71
N GLN A 904 8.47 2.97 -10.81
CA GLN A 904 9.68 3.01 -11.63
C GLN A 904 10.75 3.98 -11.12
N VAL A 905 11.20 3.81 -9.87
CA VAL A 905 12.31 4.63 -9.34
C VAL A 905 13.66 4.06 -9.79
N LYS A 906 14.52 4.91 -10.37
CA LYS A 906 15.81 4.53 -10.98
C LYS A 906 17.02 4.96 -10.15
N GLY A 907 16.86 5.93 -9.28
CA GLY A 907 17.96 6.37 -8.42
C GLY A 907 17.52 7.25 -7.26
N TYR A 908 18.45 7.45 -6.34
CA TYR A 908 18.28 8.23 -5.12
C TYR A 908 19.47 9.15 -4.89
N THR A 909 19.17 10.38 -4.51
CA THR A 909 20.16 11.42 -4.22
C THR A 909 19.94 11.97 -2.82
N VAL A 910 20.96 11.87 -1.98
CA VAL A 910 20.92 12.47 -0.64
C VAL A 910 21.14 13.98 -0.72
N TRP A 911 20.29 14.74 -0.03
CA TRP A 911 20.47 16.15 0.26
C TRP A 911 21.06 16.29 1.68
N SER A 912 22.32 16.65 1.85
CA SER A 912 23.31 17.06 0.84
C SER A 912 24.65 16.33 1.01
N LEU A 913 25.54 16.43 0.01
CA LEU A 913 26.91 15.90 0.11
C LEU A 913 27.61 16.47 1.35
N MET A 914 27.57 17.78 1.53
CA MET A 914 28.21 18.47 2.63
C MET A 914 27.34 19.62 3.15
N ASP A 915 27.61 20.07 4.37
CA ASP A 915 26.99 21.29 4.87
C ASP A 915 27.27 22.44 3.93
N ASN A 916 26.27 23.29 3.77
CA ASN A 916 26.24 24.36 2.81
C ASN A 916 25.52 25.56 3.43
N VAL A 917 25.39 26.66 2.69
CA VAL A 917 24.54 27.78 3.09
C VAL A 917 23.10 27.44 2.71
N GLU A 918 22.24 27.16 3.68
CA GLU A 918 20.86 26.74 3.48
C GLU A 918 19.94 27.97 3.38
N TRP A 919 20.12 28.72 2.29
CA TRP A 919 19.25 29.84 1.91
C TRP A 919 19.09 30.87 3.05
N THR A 920 17.85 31.18 3.46
CA THR A 920 17.57 32.10 4.56
C THR A 920 17.90 31.54 5.95
N ALA A 921 18.13 30.23 6.09
CA ALA A 921 18.63 29.66 7.33
C ALA A 921 20.16 29.87 7.52
N GLY A 922 20.84 30.38 6.49
CA GLY A 922 22.29 30.60 6.49
C GLY A 922 23.01 29.30 6.78
N THR A 923 23.82 29.24 7.85
CA THR A 923 24.50 28.00 8.27
C THR A 923 23.92 27.38 9.53
N SER A 924 22.73 27.81 9.98
CA SER A 924 22.14 27.36 11.24
C SER A 924 21.50 25.97 11.18
N GLU A 925 21.18 25.49 9.98
CA GLU A 925 20.60 24.17 9.71
C GLU A 925 21.58 23.34 8.87
N ARG A 926 21.89 22.11 9.31
CA ARG A 926 22.92 21.26 8.68
C ARG A 926 22.26 20.10 7.95
N PHE A 927 22.45 19.97 6.64
CA PHE A 927 21.94 18.85 5.83
C PHE A 927 23.02 17.87 5.38
N GLY A 928 24.30 18.23 5.50
CA GLY A 928 25.40 17.49 4.89
C GLY A 928 25.64 16.11 5.50
N LEU A 929 26.02 15.15 4.65
CA LEU A 929 26.71 13.94 5.11
C LEU A 929 28.10 14.25 5.67
N TYR A 930 28.73 15.32 5.18
CA TYR A 930 29.97 15.87 5.72
C TYR A 930 29.71 17.19 6.42
N GLU A 931 30.20 17.32 7.64
CA GLU A 931 30.24 18.58 8.36
C GLU A 931 31.31 19.49 7.74
N VAL A 932 30.96 20.75 7.48
CA VAL A 932 31.91 21.77 7.03
C VAL A 932 32.19 22.72 8.18
N ASP A 933 33.47 22.95 8.47
CA ASP A 933 33.87 23.98 9.41
C ASP A 933 33.91 25.36 8.74
N PHE A 934 32.79 26.08 8.82
CA PHE A 934 32.65 27.42 8.22
C PHE A 934 33.58 28.46 8.83
N GLU A 935 34.06 28.25 10.07
CA GLU A 935 35.02 29.15 10.73
C GLU A 935 36.46 28.94 10.24
N SER A 936 36.75 27.77 9.68
CA SER A 936 38.09 27.45 9.18
C SER A 936 38.36 28.14 7.84
N GLU A 937 39.56 28.69 7.68
CA GLU A 937 40.05 29.21 6.40
C GLU A 937 40.09 28.13 5.32
N THR A 938 40.28 26.86 5.71
CA THR A 938 40.41 25.73 4.77
C THR A 938 39.09 25.00 4.53
N LYS A 939 37.99 25.43 5.18
CA LYS A 939 36.65 24.81 5.10
C LYS A 939 36.70 23.29 5.24
N GLU A 940 37.35 22.82 6.30
CA GLU A 940 37.57 21.40 6.54
C GLU A 940 36.25 20.61 6.51
N ARG A 941 36.25 19.46 5.83
CA ARG A 941 35.08 18.59 5.62
C ARG A 941 35.26 17.27 6.36
N THR A 942 34.40 16.98 7.34
CA THR A 942 34.49 15.78 8.18
C THR A 942 33.25 14.91 8.04
N ALA A 943 33.43 13.62 7.72
CA ALA A 943 32.31 12.68 7.57
C ALA A 943 31.52 12.52 8.87
N ARG A 944 30.18 12.56 8.77
CA ARG A 944 29.27 12.21 9.86
C ARG A 944 28.95 10.72 9.88
N LEU A 945 28.35 10.23 10.95
CA LEU A 945 27.85 8.86 11.05
C LEU A 945 26.97 8.48 9.84
N SER A 946 26.08 9.37 9.40
CA SER A 946 25.24 9.15 8.21
C SER A 946 26.02 8.94 6.91
N ALA A 947 27.20 9.55 6.73
CA ALA A 947 28.03 9.31 5.54
C ALA A 947 28.49 7.84 5.47
N LEU A 948 28.85 7.28 6.62
CA LEU A 948 29.32 5.90 6.73
C LEU A 948 28.17 4.91 6.57
N VAL A 949 26.99 5.23 7.12
CA VAL A 949 25.77 4.43 6.89
C VAL A 949 25.35 4.47 5.43
N TYR A 950 25.37 5.65 4.79
CA TYR A 950 25.01 5.77 3.38
C TYR A 950 26.00 5.02 2.48
N LYS A 951 27.31 5.14 2.74
CA LYS A 951 28.34 4.31 2.09
C LYS A 951 28.04 2.82 2.23
N HIS A 952 27.72 2.36 3.44
CA HIS A 952 27.39 0.97 3.68
C HIS A 952 26.18 0.51 2.85
N ILE A 953 25.09 1.30 2.82
CA ILE A 953 23.90 1.01 2.01
C ILE A 953 24.25 0.94 0.51
N ILE A 954 25.12 1.82 0.00
CA ILE A 954 25.57 1.79 -1.40
C ILE A 954 26.35 0.50 -1.70
N GLU A 955 27.23 0.08 -0.79
CA GLU A 955 28.07 -1.10 -0.94
C GLU A 955 27.29 -2.41 -0.82
N THR A 956 26.36 -2.51 0.13
CA THR A 956 25.57 -3.73 0.37
C THR A 956 24.29 -3.79 -0.45
N ARG A 957 23.82 -2.63 -0.95
CA ARG A 957 22.49 -2.43 -1.55
C ARG A 957 21.36 -2.79 -0.59
N ASP A 958 21.62 -2.80 0.70
CA ASP A 958 20.73 -3.28 1.76
C ASP A 958 20.55 -2.17 2.81
N VAL A 959 19.31 -1.97 3.27
CA VAL A 959 19.00 -1.00 4.33
C VAL A 959 19.01 -1.75 5.66
N GLU A 960 20.21 -2.13 6.12
CA GLU A 960 20.36 -2.93 7.34
C GLU A 960 19.99 -2.13 8.59
N ASP A 961 18.98 -2.60 9.31
CA ASP A 961 18.57 -2.08 10.60
C ASP A 961 19.65 -2.33 11.66
N GLY A 962 20.03 -1.29 12.38
CA GLY A 962 20.97 -1.38 13.51
C GLY A 962 22.45 -1.49 13.15
N TRP A 963 22.83 -1.60 11.86
CA TRP A 963 24.25 -1.51 11.47
C TRP A 963 24.84 -0.15 11.88
N SER A 964 26.07 -0.16 12.40
CA SER A 964 26.78 1.07 12.77
C SER A 964 28.29 0.84 12.62
N PRO A 965 29.05 1.83 12.13
CA PRO A 965 30.49 1.69 11.95
C PRO A 965 31.21 1.67 13.31
N SER A 966 32.33 0.93 13.38
CA SER A 966 33.18 0.88 14.56
C SER A 966 34.04 2.15 14.75
N SER A 967 34.16 2.99 13.72
CA SER A 967 34.85 4.27 13.77
C SER A 967 34.23 5.26 12.77
N LEU A 968 34.34 6.56 13.03
CA LEU A 968 33.90 7.61 12.09
C LEU A 968 34.94 7.95 11.01
N LYS A 969 35.98 7.11 10.83
CA LYS A 969 36.91 7.27 9.71
C LYS A 969 36.29 6.67 8.47
N ILE A 970 36.19 7.47 7.41
CA ILE A 970 35.76 7.01 6.10
C ILE A 970 36.99 6.78 5.22
N GLU A 971 37.00 5.67 4.48
CA GLU A 971 38.08 5.31 3.57
C GLU A 971 37.51 5.02 2.18
N ILE A 972 38.31 5.31 1.16
CA ILE A 972 37.97 4.97 -0.23
C ILE A 972 38.16 3.47 -0.43
N THR A 973 37.06 2.75 -0.67
CA THR A 973 37.06 1.34 -1.01
C THR A 973 37.23 1.16 -2.53
N LYS A 974 38.03 0.18 -2.96
CA LYS A 974 38.13 -0.15 -4.39
C LYS A 974 36.83 -0.81 -4.84
N LYS A 975 36.10 -0.22 -5.79
CA LYS A 975 34.96 -0.89 -6.47
C LYS A 975 35.46 -2.22 -7.06
N SER A 976 34.96 -3.36 -6.57
CA SER A 976 35.22 -4.68 -7.16
C SER A 976 34.36 -4.82 -8.42
N TYR A 977 34.92 -4.48 -9.58
CA TYR A 977 34.21 -4.62 -10.85
C TYR A 977 34.24 -6.07 -11.33
N GLU A 978 33.16 -6.83 -11.11
CA GLU A 978 32.76 -7.81 -12.12
C GLU A 978 32.08 -7.04 -13.27
N LYS A 979 32.88 -6.67 -14.27
CA LYS A 979 32.36 -6.04 -15.51
C LYS A 979 31.48 -7.04 -16.25
N ASN A 980 30.16 -7.00 -16.02
CA ASN A 980 29.20 -7.52 -16.97
C ASN A 980 29.15 -6.58 -18.18
N TYR A 981 30.03 -6.82 -19.15
CA TYR A 981 29.95 -6.28 -20.51
C TYR A 981 28.67 -6.81 -21.20
N ASN A 982 27.50 -6.28 -20.85
CA ASN A 982 26.26 -6.58 -21.57
C ASN A 982 25.36 -5.35 -21.77
N TYR A 983 25.93 -4.14 -21.69
CA TYR A 983 25.19 -2.91 -22.03
C TYR A 983 24.87 -2.75 -23.53
N LYS A 984 25.46 -3.57 -24.42
CA LYS A 984 25.18 -3.54 -25.88
C LYS A 984 24.17 -4.58 -26.38
N ALA A 985 23.77 -5.56 -25.57
CA ALA A 985 22.93 -6.68 -26.03
C ALA A 985 21.43 -6.54 -25.67
N SER A 986 21.07 -5.72 -24.68
CA SER A 986 19.67 -5.60 -24.23
C SER A 986 18.83 -4.59 -25.01
N TYR A 987 19.44 -3.64 -25.74
CA TYR A 987 18.72 -2.72 -26.62
C TYR A 987 18.37 -3.34 -27.98
N ILE A 988 19.19 -4.27 -28.50
CA ILE A 988 18.93 -4.93 -29.79
C ILE A 988 17.86 -6.02 -29.65
N ASN A 989 17.73 -6.67 -28.50
CA ASN A 989 16.69 -7.68 -28.27
C ASN A 989 15.32 -7.12 -27.85
N LYS A 990 15.22 -5.82 -27.50
CA LYS A 990 13.93 -5.17 -27.21
C LYS A 990 13.28 -4.50 -28.42
N LEU A 991 14.07 -4.07 -29.41
CA LEU A 991 13.56 -3.57 -30.70
C LEU A 991 12.95 -4.68 -31.57
N ILE A 992 13.37 -5.95 -31.39
CA ILE A 992 12.77 -7.09 -32.12
C ILE A 992 11.46 -7.57 -31.47
N PHE A 993 11.20 -7.25 -30.20
CA PHE A 993 9.95 -7.62 -29.52
C PHE A 993 8.88 -6.51 -29.45
N THR A 994 9.23 -5.26 -29.78
CA THR A 994 8.24 -4.16 -29.87
C THR A 994 7.69 -3.93 -31.29
N GLU A 995 8.37 -4.43 -32.34
CA GLU A 995 7.81 -4.41 -33.72
C GLU A 995 6.88 -5.59 -34.05
N ILE A 996 6.73 -6.60 -33.18
CA ILE A 996 5.81 -7.74 -33.40
C ILE A 996 4.46 -7.58 -32.67
N GLN A 997 4.34 -6.67 -31.69
CA GLN A 997 3.07 -6.39 -31.00
C GLN A 997 2.24 -5.22 -31.58
N HIS A 998 2.75 -4.51 -32.60
CA HIS A 998 2.00 -3.43 -33.26
C HIS A 998 1.30 -3.83 -34.58
N TYR A 999 1.35 -5.11 -34.98
CA TYR A 999 0.70 -5.62 -36.21
C TYR A 999 -0.47 -6.61 -36.01
N PHE A 1000 -0.93 -6.84 -34.78
CA PHE A 1000 -2.15 -7.62 -34.51
C PHE A 1000 -3.14 -6.83 -33.65
N CYS A 1001 -3.69 -5.74 -34.20
CA CYS A 1001 -4.98 -5.17 -33.78
C CYS A 1001 -5.41 -4.08 -34.78
N LEU A 1002 -5.81 -4.48 -35.99
CA LEU A 1002 -6.69 -3.70 -36.87
C LEU A 1002 -7.73 -4.68 -37.45
N PRO A 1003 -9.04 -4.41 -37.37
CA PRO A 1003 -10.04 -5.22 -38.04
C PRO A 1003 -9.99 -4.91 -39.54
N ILE A 1004 -9.47 -5.85 -40.33
CA ILE A 1004 -9.59 -5.81 -41.79
C ILE A 1004 -10.98 -6.34 -42.16
N HIS A 1005 -11.89 -5.43 -42.51
CA HIS A 1005 -13.09 -5.77 -43.28
C HIS A 1005 -12.70 -6.18 -44.70
N PHE A 1006 -13.01 -7.42 -45.09
CA PHE A 1006 -13.15 -7.81 -46.50
C PHE A 1006 -14.60 -8.22 -46.73
N GLU A 1007 -15.40 -7.31 -47.28
CA GLU A 1007 -16.60 -7.67 -48.03
C GLU A 1007 -16.19 -7.96 -49.48
N SER A 1008 -16.44 -9.18 -49.94
CA SER A 1008 -16.44 -9.52 -51.36
C SER A 1008 -17.88 -9.70 -51.81
N TYR A 1009 -18.44 -8.73 -52.52
CA TYR A 1009 -19.65 -8.92 -53.31
C TYR A 1009 -19.26 -9.17 -54.77
N THR A 1010 -19.67 -10.33 -55.28
CA THR A 1010 -19.72 -10.65 -56.70
C THR A 1010 -21.02 -10.13 -57.33
N TYR A 1011 -20.85 -9.55 -58.51
CA TYR A 1011 -21.81 -8.99 -59.50
C TYR A 1011 -22.16 -7.50 -59.40
#